data_AF-A0A2X2D3H1-F1
#
_entry.id   AF-A0A2X2D3H1-F1
#
_cell.length_a   1.000
_cell.length_b   1.000
_cell.length_c   1.000
_cell.angle_alpha   90.00
_cell.angle_beta   90.00
_cell.angle_gamma   90.00
#
_symmetry.space_group_name_H-M   'P 1'
#
loop_
_entity.id
_entity.type
_entity.pdbx_description
1 polymer ?
#
loop_
_entity_poly.entity_id
_entity_poly.type
_entity_poly.pdbx_seq_one_letter_code
_entity_poly.pdbx_strand_id
1 'polypeptide(L)'
;MSHTDLAISGEELTPRAPKDLAADLLQQIGLDVQPAEPAEPASSSFAEATHASSSASPALSEVLPRSPFSLLHMLHLVLVVTGCAAIVLFYVAVVTVIAALLFIALPALDVQSLTSVELPEWGPLAVKSFLACLGGFILFFTAKPVFTARRREKPAVILAPGQEPALWEFVVPLCTAMQVRTPIEIHLSNEVDAKVHLASGWKGLVKGDVTLTLGLPLAAGFSRQQLAGVLAHEFGHCARRFNMRCYYFINFCNAWLDQRAHFKDALGERLKHLSEAETSRVTNLGVLVARIGMRLPRQLLHHCFLLSYRFSKPACKRLELEADRYAAQIAGSDTFRAATLHHHALRWAFRQADRQNVSTWSEGALLADMPQAAALGATRLDIETQRRLEAKLRDRQRYWRVHPADVERIEAAEALGSTALITDASPATGLFEYFSQYCRQVTTAYYQKLGLDVSLTQFREANAATFDMDQNNETAFLNKWTLGQWADLPWLPLHAPAGKEKATMDWAAVISVLKNRTEETGLNWQHAQKEVQRRFTLAYCDELNAHQITNHIHGVNTFDPERYLNEYRNIDTWQSPARTVMSDVAALLRQRIDLTLKSHHPGHAQARDLAQLLFSLTELYPDYERLRESQLLVKEYNSLHRLQGSMQTHQLSHYALLDFRTRTQRLVKQAEAIKQYILPGESIGGYLKQQHPYLEAEAGPLLDFYQKSDALLEAFTYCYRYTFNLLAKWCLEAEAAKRL
;
A
#
# COMPACT_ATOMS: atom_id res chain seq x y z
N MET A 1 -4.27 6.89 8.37
CA MET A 1 -3.79 5.52 8.71
C MET A 1 -2.37 5.66 9.27
N SER A 2 -2.06 5.15 10.47
CA SER A 2 -0.73 5.35 11.08
C SER A 2 0.23 4.17 10.86
N HIS A 3 1.47 4.56 10.50
CA HIS A 3 2.80 3.93 10.40
C HIS A 3 3.16 2.58 11.10
N THR A 4 2.23 1.65 11.37
CA THR A 4 2.58 0.37 12.07
C THR A 4 2.29 -0.92 11.30
N ASP A 5 1.95 -0.85 10.02
CA ASP A 5 1.64 -2.04 9.19
C ASP A 5 2.86 -2.72 8.52
N LEU A 6 4.10 -2.40 8.93
CA LEU A 6 5.34 -3.00 8.40
C LEU A 6 5.95 -4.09 9.31
N ALA A 7 5.13 -4.83 10.03
CA ALA A 7 5.56 -6.04 10.73
C ALA A 7 5.23 -7.28 9.89
N ILE A 8 6.16 -7.71 9.05
CA ILE A 8 6.18 -9.06 8.48
C ILE A 8 6.54 -10.01 9.64
N SER A 9 5.55 -10.72 10.17
CA SER A 9 5.77 -11.83 11.09
C SER A 9 6.27 -13.04 10.31
N GLY A 10 7.42 -13.59 10.71
CA GLY A 10 8.03 -14.75 10.11
C GLY A 10 7.14 -16.00 10.18
N GLU A 11 6.99 -16.67 9.03
CA GLU A 11 6.70 -18.10 8.93
C GLU A 11 7.67 -18.66 7.88
N GLU A 12 8.28 -19.80 8.20
CA GLU A 12 9.36 -20.46 7.47
C GLU A 12 9.01 -20.72 6.00
N LEU A 13 9.69 -20.02 5.10
CA LEU A 13 9.84 -20.45 3.71
C LEU A 13 10.88 -21.58 3.69
N THR A 14 10.45 -22.78 3.32
CA THR A 14 11.35 -23.89 3.00
C THR A 14 12.41 -23.43 1.99
N PRO A 15 13.72 -23.69 2.22
CA PRO A 15 14.76 -23.19 1.35
C PRO A 15 14.74 -23.96 0.02
N ARG A 16 14.24 -23.33 -1.03
CA ARG A 16 14.52 -23.75 -2.41
C ARG A 16 15.93 -23.30 -2.75
N ALA A 17 16.76 -24.19 -3.30
CA ALA A 17 18.18 -23.93 -3.52
C ALA A 17 18.41 -22.70 -4.44
N PRO A 18 19.39 -21.82 -4.14
CA PRO A 18 19.62 -20.57 -4.89
C PRO A 18 20.00 -20.74 -6.37
N LYS A 19 20.37 -21.95 -6.80
CA LYS A 19 20.88 -22.21 -8.16
C LYS A 19 19.76 -22.26 -9.21
N ASP A 20 18.57 -22.70 -8.84
CA ASP A 20 17.47 -22.87 -9.80
C ASP A 20 16.78 -21.54 -10.14
N LEU A 21 16.82 -20.55 -9.23
CA LEU A 21 16.24 -19.23 -9.46
C LEU A 21 17.09 -18.37 -10.42
N ALA A 22 18.41 -18.57 -10.43
CA ALA A 22 19.34 -17.82 -11.28
C ALA A 22 19.35 -18.33 -12.73
N ALA A 23 19.16 -19.64 -12.93
CA ALA A 23 19.08 -20.26 -14.25
C ALA A 23 17.79 -19.85 -15.01
N ASP A 24 16.64 -19.81 -14.32
CA ASP A 24 15.36 -19.36 -14.90
C ASP A 24 15.35 -17.86 -15.22
N LEU A 25 16.07 -17.04 -14.45
CA LEU A 25 16.20 -15.60 -14.69
C LEU A 25 17.09 -15.31 -15.91
N LEU A 26 18.14 -16.07 -16.16
CA LEU A 26 19.00 -15.89 -17.34
C LEU A 26 18.28 -16.32 -18.64
N GLN A 27 17.39 -17.30 -18.55
CA GLN A 27 16.57 -17.75 -19.69
C GLN A 27 15.47 -16.74 -20.07
N GLN A 28 15.01 -15.92 -19.12
CA GLN A 28 14.00 -14.88 -19.35
C GLN A 28 14.56 -13.54 -19.87
N ILE A 29 15.88 -13.32 -19.81
CA ILE A 29 16.53 -12.06 -20.24
C ILE A 29 17.08 -12.15 -21.67
N GLY A 30 16.91 -13.28 -22.37
CA GLY A 30 17.01 -13.34 -23.83
C GLY A 30 18.38 -12.97 -24.42
N LEU A 31 19.47 -13.37 -23.76
CA LEU A 31 20.83 -13.29 -24.32
C LEU A 31 21.35 -14.69 -24.63
N ASP A 32 20.73 -15.37 -25.60
CA ASP A 32 21.48 -16.11 -26.63
C ASP A 32 20.62 -16.33 -27.88
N VAL A 33 21.31 -16.32 -29.03
CA VAL A 33 20.90 -16.70 -30.39
C VAL A 33 20.20 -15.65 -31.29
N GLN A 34 21.04 -15.09 -32.17
CA GLN A 34 20.91 -14.84 -33.63
C GLN A 34 19.57 -14.43 -34.31
N PRO A 35 19.64 -13.56 -35.34
CA PRO A 35 18.49 -12.84 -35.88
C PRO A 35 17.62 -13.71 -36.80
N ALA A 36 16.29 -13.60 -36.64
CA ALA A 36 15.29 -14.02 -37.62
C ALA A 36 14.62 -12.79 -38.25
N GLU A 37 14.42 -12.85 -39.57
CA GLU A 37 13.94 -11.79 -40.45
C GLU A 37 12.55 -11.21 -40.13
N PRO A 38 12.28 -9.96 -40.56
CA PRO A 38 11.09 -9.20 -40.15
C PRO A 38 9.85 -9.54 -40.99
N ALA A 39 8.71 -9.74 -40.31
CA ALA A 39 7.40 -9.80 -40.94
C ALA A 39 6.74 -8.40 -41.00
N GLU A 40 6.08 -8.12 -42.12
CA GLU A 40 5.50 -6.83 -42.54
C GLU A 40 4.33 -6.31 -41.67
N PRO A 41 4.08 -4.98 -41.67
CA PRO A 41 3.10 -4.35 -40.79
C PRO A 41 1.67 -4.39 -41.36
N ALA A 42 0.71 -4.87 -40.56
CA ALA A 42 -0.71 -4.71 -40.84
C ALA A 42 -1.18 -3.30 -40.44
N SER A 43 -1.87 -2.66 -41.39
CA SER A 43 -2.34 -1.28 -41.39
C SER A 43 -3.43 -0.99 -40.36
N SER A 44 -3.36 0.21 -39.82
CA SER A 44 -4.40 0.86 -39.02
C SER A 44 -5.55 1.34 -39.92
N SER A 45 -6.79 1.11 -39.48
CA SER A 45 -7.92 1.93 -39.92
C SER A 45 -8.69 2.40 -38.68
N PHE A 46 -8.59 3.70 -38.43
CA PHE A 46 -9.52 4.45 -37.60
C PHE A 46 -10.79 4.64 -38.44
N ALA A 47 -11.91 4.06 -38.02
CA ALA A 47 -13.21 4.36 -38.59
C ALA A 47 -14.02 5.20 -37.60
N GLU A 48 -14.41 6.39 -38.05
CA GLU A 48 -15.35 7.30 -37.39
C GLU A 48 -16.66 6.59 -37.04
N ALA A 49 -17.02 6.57 -35.75
CA ALA A 49 -18.34 6.17 -35.30
C ALA A 49 -19.23 7.40 -35.13
N THR A 50 -20.12 7.56 -36.10
CA THR A 50 -21.24 8.50 -36.11
C THR A 50 -22.25 8.16 -35.01
N HIS A 51 -22.84 9.21 -34.41
CA HIS A 51 -23.91 9.11 -33.43
C HIS A 51 -25.10 8.30 -33.96
N ALA A 52 -25.37 7.15 -33.33
CA ALA A 52 -26.67 6.47 -33.43
C ALA A 52 -27.10 6.00 -32.04
N SER A 53 -28.12 6.66 -31.50
CA SER A 53 -28.89 6.19 -30.34
C SER A 53 -29.58 4.88 -30.73
N SER A 54 -29.21 3.75 -30.13
CA SER A 54 -30.05 2.56 -30.13
C SER A 54 -30.12 1.94 -28.73
N SER A 55 -31.28 2.11 -28.11
CA SER A 55 -31.80 1.28 -27.03
C SER A 55 -31.99 -0.15 -27.54
N ALA A 56 -31.08 -1.05 -27.20
CA ALA A 56 -31.29 -2.49 -27.38
C ALA A 56 -30.53 -3.25 -26.28
N SER A 57 -31.25 -3.59 -25.21
CA SER A 57 -30.78 -4.55 -24.21
C SER A 57 -30.49 -5.89 -24.91
N PRO A 58 -29.34 -6.54 -24.68
CA PRO A 58 -29.19 -7.93 -25.06
C PRO A 58 -30.06 -8.73 -24.09
N ALA A 59 -31.22 -9.19 -24.55
CA ALA A 59 -31.98 -10.18 -23.83
C ALA A 59 -31.11 -11.45 -23.76
N LEU A 60 -30.46 -11.69 -22.61
CA LEU A 60 -29.85 -12.97 -22.27
C LEU A 60 -30.95 -14.04 -22.23
N SER A 61 -31.32 -14.59 -23.38
CA SER A 61 -32.29 -15.67 -23.50
C SER A 61 -31.68 -17.03 -23.18
N GLU A 62 -30.35 -17.12 -23.12
CA GLU A 62 -29.63 -18.36 -22.87
C GLU A 62 -29.39 -18.57 -21.37
N VAL A 63 -29.98 -19.65 -20.87
CA VAL A 63 -29.88 -20.07 -19.48
C VAL A 63 -28.59 -20.86 -19.28
N LEU A 64 -27.73 -20.41 -18.36
CA LEU A 64 -26.40 -21.01 -18.17
C LEU A 64 -26.49 -22.39 -17.51
N PRO A 65 -25.72 -23.39 -18.01
CA PRO A 65 -25.72 -24.73 -17.46
C PRO A 65 -25.05 -24.78 -16.07
N ARG A 66 -25.78 -25.32 -15.10
CA ARG A 66 -25.24 -25.59 -13.76
C ARG A 66 -24.24 -26.74 -13.82
N SER A 67 -23.12 -26.59 -13.10
CA SER A 67 -22.14 -27.67 -12.93
C SER A 67 -22.75 -28.87 -12.18
N PRO A 68 -22.46 -30.13 -12.60
CA PRO A 68 -22.94 -31.31 -11.90
C PRO A 68 -22.44 -31.33 -10.45
N PHE A 69 -23.32 -31.68 -9.51
CA PHE A 69 -22.95 -31.71 -8.09
C PHE A 69 -22.43 -33.08 -7.70
N SER A 70 -21.15 -33.14 -7.34
CA SER A 70 -20.57 -34.35 -6.76
C SER A 70 -20.99 -34.51 -5.30
N LEU A 71 -21.46 -35.70 -4.90
CA LEU A 71 -21.72 -36.06 -3.50
C LEU A 71 -20.47 -35.83 -2.63
N LEU A 72 -19.28 -36.15 -3.15
CA LEU A 72 -18.01 -35.94 -2.46
C LEU A 72 -17.76 -34.46 -2.16
N HIS A 73 -18.13 -33.57 -3.09
CA HIS A 73 -18.01 -32.13 -2.87
C HIS A 73 -18.97 -31.64 -1.78
N MET A 74 -20.21 -32.16 -1.76
CA MET A 74 -21.18 -31.87 -0.70
C MET A 74 -20.63 -32.31 0.67
N LEU A 75 -20.18 -33.56 0.79
CA LEU A 75 -19.64 -34.10 2.04
C LEU A 75 -18.42 -33.30 2.53
N HIS A 76 -17.52 -32.94 1.61
CA HIS A 76 -16.37 -32.10 1.91
C HIS A 76 -16.79 -30.71 2.43
N LEU A 77 -17.78 -30.06 1.82
CA LEU A 77 -18.31 -28.77 2.30
C LEU A 77 -18.95 -28.89 3.69
N VAL A 78 -19.73 -29.94 3.94
CA VAL A 78 -20.29 -30.21 5.28
C VAL A 78 -19.18 -30.37 6.30
N LEU A 79 -18.18 -31.20 6.01
CA LEU A 79 -17.03 -31.40 6.89
C LEU A 79 -16.33 -30.07 7.20
N VAL A 80 -16.05 -29.25 6.17
CA VAL A 80 -15.42 -27.93 6.35
C VAL A 80 -16.25 -27.00 7.23
N VAL A 81 -17.56 -26.90 6.95
CA VAL A 81 -18.50 -26.08 7.75
C VAL A 81 -18.52 -26.54 9.21
N THR A 82 -18.63 -27.85 9.46
CA THR A 82 -18.65 -28.40 10.82
C THR A 82 -17.33 -28.17 11.56
N GLY A 83 -16.18 -28.29 10.89
CA GLY A 83 -14.89 -27.99 11.51
C GLY A 83 -14.72 -26.50 11.83
N CYS A 84 -15.12 -25.60 10.93
CA CYS A 84 -15.11 -24.16 11.22
C CYS A 84 -16.01 -23.83 12.42
N ALA A 85 -17.21 -24.44 12.50
CA ALA A 85 -18.10 -24.30 13.64
C ALA A 85 -17.46 -24.82 14.94
N ALA A 86 -16.84 -26.01 14.89
CA ALA A 86 -16.19 -26.64 16.03
C ALA A 86 -15.06 -25.77 16.60
N ILE A 87 -14.29 -25.09 15.74
CA ILE A 87 -13.21 -24.17 16.17
C ILE A 87 -13.78 -22.95 16.91
N VAL A 88 -14.86 -22.36 16.42
CA VAL A 88 -15.54 -21.24 17.12
C VAL A 88 -16.13 -21.73 18.44
N LEU A 89 -16.80 -22.88 18.44
CA LEU A 89 -17.38 -23.49 19.62
C LEU A 89 -16.31 -23.87 20.66
N PHE A 90 -15.12 -24.29 20.23
CA PHE A 90 -13.99 -24.57 21.13
C PHE A 90 -13.61 -23.32 21.93
N TYR A 91 -13.47 -22.15 21.28
CA TYR A 91 -13.16 -20.92 22.01
C TYR A 91 -14.27 -20.53 23.00
N VAL A 92 -15.53 -20.63 22.56
CA VAL A 92 -16.68 -20.39 23.45
C VAL A 92 -16.68 -21.39 24.62
N ALA A 93 -16.35 -22.66 24.38
CA ALA A 93 -16.25 -23.68 25.40
C ALA A 93 -15.18 -23.32 26.44
N VAL A 94 -14.00 -22.86 26.02
CA VAL A 94 -12.94 -22.37 26.93
C VAL A 94 -13.48 -21.27 27.85
N VAL A 95 -14.20 -20.28 27.32
CA VAL A 95 -14.81 -19.21 28.13
C VAL A 95 -15.84 -19.78 29.12
N THR A 96 -16.71 -20.68 28.67
CA THR A 96 -17.73 -21.28 29.53
C THR A 96 -17.16 -22.18 30.62
N VAL A 97 -16.08 -22.92 30.34
CA VAL A 97 -15.39 -23.77 31.32
C VAL A 97 -14.74 -22.91 32.39
N ILE A 98 -14.06 -21.82 32.02
CA ILE A 98 -13.46 -20.89 32.99
C ILE A 98 -14.57 -20.29 33.89
N ALA A 99 -15.70 -19.89 33.30
CA ALA A 99 -16.84 -19.40 34.07
C ALA A 99 -17.40 -20.48 35.01
N ALA A 100 -17.59 -21.72 34.55
CA ALA A 100 -18.08 -22.81 35.37
C ALA A 100 -17.12 -23.15 36.53
N LEU A 101 -15.80 -23.13 36.28
CA LEU A 101 -14.79 -23.30 37.34
C LEU A 101 -14.89 -22.20 38.40
N LEU A 102 -15.12 -20.95 37.99
CA LEU A 102 -15.22 -19.81 38.90
C LEU A 102 -16.50 -19.81 39.75
N PHE A 103 -17.65 -20.11 39.13
CA PHE A 103 -18.96 -19.95 39.77
C PHE A 103 -19.52 -21.24 40.41
N ILE A 104 -19.05 -22.40 39.98
CA ILE A 104 -19.55 -23.70 40.48
C ILE A 104 -18.45 -24.43 41.27
N ALA A 105 -17.28 -24.63 40.67
CA ALA A 105 -16.24 -25.46 41.28
C ALA A 105 -15.53 -24.75 42.45
N LEU A 106 -15.20 -23.46 42.31
CA LEU A 106 -14.47 -22.71 43.34
C LEU A 106 -15.23 -22.57 44.68
N PRO A 107 -16.55 -22.28 44.70
CA PRO A 107 -17.32 -22.29 45.94
C PRO A 107 -17.34 -23.68 46.61
N ALA A 108 -17.52 -24.74 45.82
CA ALA A 108 -17.59 -26.13 46.27
C ALA A 108 -16.24 -26.72 46.72
N LEU A 109 -15.13 -26.05 46.41
CA LEU A 109 -13.79 -26.53 46.74
C LEU A 109 -13.54 -26.49 48.26
N ASP A 110 -13.20 -27.64 48.86
CA ASP A 110 -12.71 -27.69 50.24
C ASP A 110 -11.18 -27.51 50.27
N VAL A 111 -10.74 -26.28 50.54
CA VAL A 111 -9.31 -25.92 50.55
C VAL A 111 -8.55 -26.63 51.67
N GLN A 112 -9.20 -26.91 52.81
CA GLN A 112 -8.53 -27.53 53.95
C GLN A 112 -8.15 -28.98 53.66
N SER A 113 -8.99 -29.70 52.90
CA SER A 113 -8.73 -31.06 52.46
C SER A 113 -7.52 -31.18 51.50
N LEU A 114 -7.10 -30.08 50.88
CA LEU A 114 -6.01 -30.06 49.89
C LEU A 114 -4.63 -29.78 50.51
N THR A 115 -4.56 -29.39 51.78
CA THR A 115 -3.31 -29.03 52.46
C THR A 115 -3.07 -29.89 53.68
N SER A 116 -1.87 -30.46 53.82
CA SER A 116 -1.46 -31.21 55.02
C SER A 116 -1.17 -30.33 56.25
N VAL A 117 -1.29 -29.01 56.09
CA VAL A 117 -1.10 -28.00 57.13
C VAL A 117 -2.47 -27.43 57.51
N GLU A 118 -2.76 -27.32 58.81
CA GLU A 118 -3.96 -26.64 59.29
C GLU A 118 -3.86 -25.14 58.99
N LEU A 119 -4.76 -24.64 58.15
CA LEU A 119 -4.85 -23.22 57.88
C LEU A 119 -5.65 -22.55 58.99
N PRO A 120 -5.31 -21.30 59.39
CA PRO A 120 -6.18 -20.51 60.27
C PRO A 120 -7.55 -20.30 59.62
N GLU A 121 -8.57 -20.00 60.43
CA GLU A 121 -9.98 -19.92 59.97
C GLU A 121 -10.21 -18.99 58.75
N TRP A 122 -9.42 -17.92 58.62
CA TRP A 122 -9.48 -17.00 57.48
C TRP A 122 -8.71 -17.49 56.22
N GLY A 123 -7.85 -18.50 56.35
CA GLY A 123 -6.96 -19.01 55.31
C GLY A 123 -7.70 -19.54 54.09
N PRO A 124 -8.66 -20.47 54.23
CA PRO A 124 -9.46 -20.96 53.10
C PRO A 124 -10.20 -19.84 52.36
N LEU A 125 -10.72 -18.85 53.10
CA LEU A 125 -11.42 -17.70 52.52
C LEU A 125 -10.45 -16.80 51.74
N ALA A 126 -9.25 -16.55 52.26
CA ALA A 126 -8.22 -15.77 51.57
C ALA A 126 -7.76 -16.45 50.27
N VAL A 127 -7.53 -17.77 50.30
CA VAL A 127 -7.16 -18.56 49.10
C VAL A 127 -8.27 -18.54 48.05
N LYS A 128 -9.53 -18.79 48.44
CA LYS A 128 -10.68 -18.70 47.53
C LYS A 128 -10.83 -17.30 46.94
N SER A 129 -10.65 -16.26 47.74
CA SER A 129 -10.74 -14.86 47.28
C SER A 129 -9.65 -14.53 46.28
N PHE A 130 -8.41 -14.97 46.52
CA PHE A 130 -7.30 -14.81 45.57
C PHE A 130 -7.57 -15.53 44.25
N LEU A 131 -8.00 -16.80 44.30
CA LEU A 131 -8.37 -17.57 43.11
C LEU A 131 -9.56 -16.97 42.37
N ALA A 132 -10.54 -16.41 43.09
CA ALA A 132 -11.68 -15.72 42.48
C ALA A 132 -11.24 -14.45 41.74
N CYS A 133 -10.36 -13.65 42.32
CA CYS A 133 -9.80 -12.46 41.66
C CYS A 133 -8.98 -12.83 40.42
N LEU A 134 -8.11 -13.84 40.52
CA LEU A 134 -7.30 -14.32 39.40
C LEU A 134 -8.16 -14.93 38.28
N GLY A 135 -9.10 -15.80 38.64
CA GLY A 135 -10.02 -16.43 37.69
C GLY A 135 -10.98 -15.42 37.05
N GLY A 136 -11.47 -14.44 37.81
CA GLY A 136 -12.27 -13.33 37.31
C GLY A 136 -11.49 -12.44 36.33
N PHE A 137 -10.22 -12.17 36.62
CA PHE A 137 -9.32 -11.45 35.71
C PHE A 137 -9.14 -12.21 34.38
N ILE A 138 -8.83 -13.51 34.44
CA ILE A 138 -8.70 -14.35 33.24
C ILE A 138 -10.01 -14.37 32.47
N LEU A 139 -11.14 -14.64 33.15
CA LEU A 139 -12.46 -14.68 32.53
C LEU A 139 -12.81 -13.37 31.84
N PHE A 140 -12.54 -12.22 32.47
CA PHE A 140 -12.80 -10.91 31.87
C PHE A 140 -12.10 -10.75 30.52
N PHE A 141 -10.78 -11.03 30.45
CA PHE A 141 -10.03 -10.84 29.23
C PHE A 141 -10.31 -11.90 28.16
N THR A 142 -10.63 -13.14 28.54
CA THR A 142 -11.02 -14.20 27.59
C THR A 142 -12.45 -14.03 27.09
N ALA A 143 -13.38 -13.55 27.92
CA ALA A 143 -14.77 -13.38 27.52
C ALA A 143 -15.02 -12.09 26.74
N LYS A 144 -14.28 -11.01 27.02
CA LYS A 144 -14.46 -9.69 26.38
C LYS A 144 -14.53 -9.75 24.84
N PRO A 145 -13.63 -10.46 24.12
CA PRO A 145 -13.71 -10.58 22.67
C PRO A 145 -15.01 -11.21 22.15
N VAL A 146 -15.65 -12.10 22.91
CA VAL A 146 -16.91 -12.74 22.51
C VAL A 146 -18.03 -11.69 22.37
N PHE A 147 -18.10 -10.77 23.34
CA PHE A 147 -19.13 -9.74 23.46
C PHE A 147 -18.87 -8.47 22.65
N THR A 148 -17.65 -8.28 22.12
CA THR A 148 -17.38 -7.16 21.22
C THR A 148 -18.00 -7.42 19.86
N ALA A 149 -19.12 -6.75 19.58
CA ALA A 149 -19.75 -6.75 18.26
C ALA A 149 -19.35 -5.49 17.48
N ARG A 150 -19.00 -5.68 16.20
CA ARG A 150 -18.88 -4.55 15.27
C ARG A 150 -20.27 -4.07 14.91
N ARG A 151 -20.51 -2.76 14.97
CA ARG A 151 -21.75 -2.16 14.49
C ARG A 151 -21.84 -2.39 12.98
N ARG A 152 -22.89 -3.09 12.53
CA ARG A 152 -23.17 -3.22 11.09
C ARG A 152 -23.55 -1.84 10.59
N GLU A 153 -22.77 -1.34 9.64
CA GLU A 153 -22.94 0.00 9.10
C GLU A 153 -24.17 0.02 8.19
N LYS A 154 -24.92 1.13 8.19
CA LYS A 154 -26.04 1.32 7.28
C LYS A 154 -25.48 1.80 5.94
N PRO A 155 -25.97 1.29 4.79
CA PRO A 155 -25.60 1.80 3.48
C PRO A 155 -25.99 3.27 3.36
N ALA A 156 -25.17 4.04 2.65
CA ALA A 156 -25.41 5.46 2.43
C ALA A 156 -26.57 5.70 1.45
N VAL A 157 -26.63 4.89 0.40
CA VAL A 157 -27.63 4.99 -0.66
C VAL A 157 -28.20 3.61 -0.94
N ILE A 158 -29.53 3.50 -0.92
CA ILE A 158 -30.29 2.29 -1.22
C ILE A 158 -31.14 2.59 -2.43
N LEU A 159 -31.00 1.78 -3.48
CA LEU A 159 -31.85 1.80 -4.66
C LEU A 159 -32.91 0.71 -4.51
N ALA A 160 -34.16 1.13 -4.44
CA ALA A 160 -35.32 0.24 -4.50
C ALA A 160 -35.62 -0.16 -5.96
N PRO A 161 -36.33 -1.28 -6.18
CA PRO A 161 -36.84 -1.62 -7.50
C PRO A 161 -37.65 -0.47 -8.09
N GLY A 162 -37.27 -0.01 -9.29
CA GLY A 162 -37.88 1.14 -9.98
C GLY A 162 -37.06 2.44 -9.95
N GLN A 163 -36.03 2.52 -9.09
CA GLN A 163 -35.01 3.58 -9.17
C GLN A 163 -33.85 3.11 -10.05
N GLU A 164 -33.37 3.95 -10.96
CA GLU A 164 -32.34 3.60 -11.95
C GLU A 164 -32.73 2.39 -12.83
N PRO A 165 -33.76 2.54 -13.70
CA PRO A 165 -34.34 1.42 -14.45
C PRO A 165 -33.31 0.69 -15.33
N ALA A 166 -32.38 1.41 -15.96
CA ALA A 166 -31.33 0.83 -16.79
C ALA A 166 -30.40 -0.11 -15.99
N LEU A 167 -30.10 0.20 -14.73
CA LEU A 167 -29.33 -0.67 -13.85
C LEU A 167 -30.10 -1.95 -13.51
N TRP A 168 -31.39 -1.85 -13.22
CA TRP A 168 -32.22 -3.03 -12.95
C TRP A 168 -32.42 -3.90 -14.19
N GLU A 169 -32.62 -3.29 -15.36
CA GLU A 169 -32.68 -3.96 -16.66
C GLU A 169 -31.35 -4.62 -17.05
N PHE A 170 -30.23 -4.21 -16.44
CA PHE A 170 -28.95 -4.88 -16.58
C PHE A 170 -28.78 -6.04 -15.59
N VAL A 171 -29.18 -5.85 -14.32
CA VAL A 171 -29.00 -6.85 -13.25
C VAL A 171 -30.00 -8.01 -13.33
N VAL A 172 -31.27 -7.75 -13.67
CA VAL A 172 -32.34 -8.76 -13.68
C VAL A 172 -32.08 -9.85 -14.74
N PRO A 173 -31.70 -9.53 -15.99
CA PRO A 173 -31.34 -10.54 -16.98
C PRO A 173 -30.12 -11.38 -16.57
N LEU A 174 -29.10 -10.78 -15.97
CA LEU A 174 -27.95 -11.51 -15.42
C LEU A 174 -28.40 -12.55 -14.38
N CYS A 175 -29.26 -12.13 -13.44
CA CYS A 175 -29.82 -13.03 -12.42
C CYS A 175 -30.62 -14.17 -13.06
N THR A 176 -31.40 -13.85 -14.09
CA THR A 176 -32.25 -14.81 -14.81
C THR A 176 -31.41 -15.85 -15.55
N ALA A 177 -30.40 -15.41 -16.30
CA ALA A 177 -29.47 -16.28 -17.03
C ALA A 177 -28.72 -17.25 -16.10
N MET A 178 -28.33 -16.77 -14.92
CA MET A 178 -27.63 -17.56 -13.90
C MET A 178 -28.56 -18.38 -13.00
N GLN A 179 -29.88 -18.26 -13.17
CA GLN A 179 -30.90 -18.90 -12.34
C GLN A 179 -30.74 -18.58 -10.83
N VAL A 180 -30.38 -17.33 -10.50
CA VAL A 180 -30.31 -16.82 -9.13
C VAL A 180 -31.50 -15.92 -8.81
N ARG A 181 -31.76 -15.71 -7.52
CA ARG A 181 -32.76 -14.73 -7.10
C ARG A 181 -32.23 -13.33 -7.36
N THR A 182 -33.08 -12.50 -7.96
CA THR A 182 -32.85 -11.06 -8.06
C THR A 182 -32.65 -10.47 -6.66
N PRO A 183 -31.67 -9.57 -6.47
CA PRO A 183 -31.50 -8.86 -5.20
C PRO A 183 -32.75 -8.05 -4.87
N ILE A 184 -33.11 -7.99 -3.59
CA ILE A 184 -34.29 -7.23 -3.15
C ILE A 184 -34.07 -5.71 -3.22
N GLU A 185 -32.81 -5.29 -3.15
CA GLU A 185 -32.36 -3.90 -3.15
C GLU A 185 -30.89 -3.85 -3.63
N ILE A 186 -30.47 -2.70 -4.14
CA ILE A 186 -29.08 -2.44 -4.53
C ILE A 186 -28.53 -1.31 -3.65
N HIS A 187 -27.44 -1.55 -2.92
CA HIS A 187 -26.75 -0.57 -2.09
C HIS A 187 -25.58 0.01 -2.87
N LEU A 188 -25.48 1.34 -2.94
CA LEU A 188 -24.32 1.98 -3.56
C LEU A 188 -23.26 2.26 -2.50
N SER A 189 -22.00 2.02 -2.86
CA SER A 189 -20.86 2.23 -1.98
C SER A 189 -19.70 2.94 -2.67
N ASN A 190 -18.84 3.56 -1.86
CA ASN A 190 -17.58 4.13 -2.32
C ASN A 190 -16.44 3.10 -2.39
N GLU A 191 -16.70 1.81 -2.13
CA GLU A 191 -15.67 0.77 -2.19
C GLU A 191 -15.37 0.39 -3.65
N VAL A 192 -14.12 0.08 -3.97
CA VAL A 192 -13.76 -0.54 -5.27
C VAL A 192 -13.98 -2.05 -5.17
N ASP A 193 -15.25 -2.44 -5.01
CA ASP A 193 -15.68 -3.83 -4.86
C ASP A 193 -17.19 -3.93 -5.18
N ALA A 194 -17.65 -5.12 -5.57
CA ALA A 194 -19.06 -5.47 -5.61
C ALA A 194 -19.26 -6.69 -4.71
N LYS A 195 -20.35 -6.74 -3.96
CA LYS A 195 -20.58 -7.83 -3.00
C LYS A 195 -22.05 -8.17 -2.93
N VAL A 196 -22.37 -9.46 -2.93
CA VAL A 196 -23.71 -9.91 -2.57
C VAL A 196 -23.76 -10.22 -1.06
N HIS A 197 -24.77 -9.71 -0.38
CA HIS A 197 -25.00 -9.91 1.05
C HIS A 197 -26.37 -10.50 1.33
N LEU A 198 -26.52 -11.14 2.50
CA LEU A 198 -27.82 -11.60 2.98
C LEU A 198 -28.62 -10.42 3.56
N ALA A 199 -29.81 -10.17 3.00
CA ALA A 199 -30.65 -9.03 3.34
C ALA A 199 -31.05 -8.99 4.83
N SER A 200 -31.46 -10.13 5.39
CA SER A 200 -31.96 -10.25 6.77
C SER A 200 -31.09 -11.15 7.66
N GLY A 201 -29.78 -11.19 7.42
CA GLY A 201 -28.87 -12.08 8.15
C GLY A 201 -29.29 -13.55 8.06
N TRP A 202 -29.38 -14.25 9.20
CA TRP A 202 -29.76 -15.67 9.25
C TRP A 202 -31.16 -15.95 8.65
N LYS A 203 -32.13 -15.04 8.78
CA LYS A 203 -33.44 -15.20 8.12
C LYS A 203 -33.32 -15.11 6.59
N GLY A 204 -32.45 -14.22 6.11
CA GLY A 204 -32.10 -14.10 4.69
C GLY A 204 -31.38 -15.35 4.17
N LEU A 205 -30.53 -15.98 4.98
CA LEU A 205 -29.84 -17.23 4.66
C LEU A 205 -30.80 -18.40 4.39
N VAL A 206 -31.89 -18.47 5.16
CA VAL A 206 -32.92 -19.51 5.01
C VAL A 206 -33.74 -19.25 3.75
N LYS A 207 -34.25 -18.02 3.57
CA LYS A 207 -35.07 -17.63 2.42
C LYS A 207 -34.27 -17.60 1.11
N GLY A 208 -32.99 -17.27 1.17
CA GLY A 208 -32.14 -16.98 0.01
C GLY A 208 -32.33 -15.56 -0.52
N ASP A 209 -32.72 -14.63 0.34
CA ASP A 209 -32.92 -13.23 -0.04
C ASP A 209 -31.60 -12.47 0.11
N VAL A 210 -31.19 -11.82 -0.97
CA VAL A 210 -29.90 -11.16 -1.10
C VAL A 210 -30.04 -9.69 -1.46
N THR A 211 -29.02 -8.92 -1.10
CA THR A 211 -28.84 -7.51 -1.39
C THR A 211 -27.52 -7.36 -2.13
N LEU A 212 -27.49 -6.58 -3.22
CA LEU A 212 -26.26 -6.29 -3.96
C LEU A 212 -25.66 -4.98 -3.47
N THR A 213 -24.43 -4.99 -2.97
CA THR A 213 -23.64 -3.77 -2.79
C THR A 213 -22.79 -3.54 -4.03
N LEU A 214 -23.00 -2.43 -4.73
CA LEU A 214 -22.25 -2.04 -5.90
C LEU A 214 -21.35 -0.84 -5.60
N GLY A 215 -20.04 -1.03 -5.75
CA GLY A 215 -19.05 0.03 -5.72
C GLY A 215 -19.15 0.94 -6.93
N LEU A 216 -19.47 2.22 -6.73
CA LEU A 216 -19.49 3.20 -7.82
C LEU A 216 -18.14 3.39 -8.52
N PRO A 217 -16.97 3.21 -7.89
CA PRO A 217 -15.71 3.21 -8.62
C PRO A 217 -15.64 2.14 -9.72
N LEU A 218 -16.33 1.00 -9.55
CA LEU A 218 -16.41 -0.03 -10.59
C LEU A 218 -17.24 0.45 -11.77
N ALA A 219 -18.42 1.03 -11.51
CA ALA A 219 -19.27 1.60 -12.55
C ALA A 219 -18.58 2.78 -13.29
N ALA A 220 -17.77 3.57 -12.59
CA ALA A 220 -17.01 4.68 -13.16
C ALA A 220 -15.88 4.20 -14.09
N GLY A 221 -15.19 3.11 -13.72
CA GLY A 221 -14.03 2.61 -14.46
C GLY A 221 -14.34 1.55 -15.52
N PHE A 222 -15.38 0.75 -15.35
CA PHE A 222 -15.59 -0.44 -16.18
C PHE A 222 -16.51 -0.21 -17.37
N SER A 223 -16.32 -1.00 -18.43
CA SER A 223 -17.37 -1.23 -19.42
C SER A 223 -18.51 -2.07 -18.84
N ARG A 224 -19.68 -2.05 -19.49
CA ARG A 224 -20.81 -2.91 -19.12
C ARG A 224 -20.44 -4.39 -19.18
N GLN A 225 -19.66 -4.83 -20.15
CA GLN A 225 -19.13 -6.20 -20.21
C GLN A 225 -18.25 -6.54 -19.00
N GLN A 226 -17.31 -5.67 -18.62
CA GLN A 226 -16.44 -5.90 -17.45
C GLN A 226 -17.26 -5.91 -16.14
N LEU A 227 -18.21 -4.99 -16.00
CA LEU A 227 -19.10 -4.94 -14.84
C LEU A 227 -19.99 -6.19 -14.77
N ALA A 228 -20.52 -6.66 -15.90
CA ALA A 228 -21.28 -7.91 -15.96
C ALA A 228 -20.46 -9.10 -15.47
N GLY A 229 -19.18 -9.18 -15.84
CA GLY A 229 -18.27 -10.23 -15.37
C GLY A 229 -18.10 -10.22 -13.84
N VAL A 230 -17.93 -9.03 -13.24
CA VAL A 230 -17.84 -8.88 -11.78
C VAL A 230 -19.15 -9.27 -11.10
N LEU A 231 -20.29 -8.79 -11.60
CA LEU A 231 -21.59 -9.14 -11.03
C LEU A 231 -21.90 -10.64 -11.19
N ALA A 232 -21.52 -11.23 -12.32
CA ALA A 232 -21.64 -12.66 -12.57
C ALA A 232 -20.78 -13.48 -11.59
N HIS A 233 -19.58 -13.03 -11.26
CA HIS A 233 -18.78 -13.65 -10.20
C HIS A 233 -19.54 -13.62 -8.86
N GLU A 234 -20.01 -12.44 -8.44
CA GLU A 234 -20.70 -12.26 -7.16
C GLU A 234 -22.02 -13.06 -7.07
N PHE A 235 -22.80 -13.09 -8.15
CA PHE A 235 -23.99 -13.93 -8.24
C PHE A 235 -23.66 -15.42 -8.34
N GLY A 236 -22.47 -15.78 -8.80
CA GLY A 236 -21.99 -17.17 -8.90
C GLY A 236 -21.97 -17.86 -7.53
N HIS A 237 -21.64 -17.12 -6.46
CA HIS A 237 -21.75 -17.63 -5.09
C HIS A 237 -23.19 -17.95 -4.67
N CYS A 238 -24.18 -17.33 -5.30
CA CYS A 238 -25.61 -17.50 -5.03
C CYS A 238 -26.29 -18.51 -5.98
N ALA A 239 -25.61 -18.96 -7.04
CA ALA A 239 -26.13 -19.90 -8.04
C ALA A 239 -26.70 -21.18 -7.43
N ARG A 240 -26.13 -21.61 -6.29
CA ARG A 240 -26.58 -22.79 -5.54
C ARG A 240 -26.76 -22.44 -4.05
N ARG A 241 -27.99 -22.56 -3.56
CA ARG A 241 -28.33 -22.27 -2.15
C ARG A 241 -27.45 -22.99 -1.13
N PHE A 242 -27.09 -24.24 -1.38
CA PHE A 242 -26.23 -25.01 -0.46
C PHE A 242 -24.80 -24.43 -0.41
N ASN A 243 -24.16 -24.24 -1.57
CA ASN A 243 -22.83 -23.65 -1.67
C ASN A 243 -22.79 -22.24 -1.07
N MET A 244 -23.80 -21.42 -1.40
CA MET A 244 -24.01 -20.10 -0.81
C MET A 244 -24.02 -20.16 0.72
N ARG A 245 -24.81 -21.07 1.30
CA ARG A 245 -24.91 -21.23 2.75
C ARG A 245 -23.59 -21.64 3.39
N CYS A 246 -22.90 -22.62 2.81
CA CYS A 246 -21.60 -23.06 3.27
C CYS A 246 -20.56 -21.92 3.20
N TYR A 247 -20.52 -21.21 2.07
CA TYR A 247 -19.62 -20.07 1.84
C TYR A 247 -19.80 -18.97 2.88
N TYR A 248 -21.04 -18.48 3.05
CA TYR A 248 -21.32 -17.44 4.05
C TYR A 248 -21.03 -17.89 5.47
N PHE A 249 -21.30 -19.16 5.81
CA PHE A 249 -21.03 -19.67 7.14
C PHE A 249 -19.52 -19.79 7.43
N ILE A 250 -18.74 -20.33 6.49
CA ILE A 250 -17.28 -20.41 6.59
C ILE A 250 -16.68 -19.01 6.77
N ASN A 251 -17.09 -18.07 5.91
CA ASN A 251 -16.64 -16.68 5.99
C ASN A 251 -17.09 -15.98 7.27
N PHE A 252 -18.28 -16.31 7.79
CA PHE A 252 -18.72 -15.83 9.10
C PHE A 252 -17.80 -16.32 10.22
N CYS A 253 -17.46 -17.62 10.27
CA CYS A 253 -16.55 -18.16 11.28
C CYS A 253 -15.15 -17.54 11.18
N ASN A 254 -14.58 -17.50 9.97
CA ASN A 254 -13.25 -16.92 9.74
C ASN A 254 -13.22 -15.43 10.13
N ALA A 255 -14.21 -14.65 9.68
CA ALA A 255 -14.32 -13.22 10.04
C ALA A 255 -14.57 -13.03 11.54
N TRP A 256 -15.35 -13.90 12.19
CA TRP A 256 -15.62 -13.83 13.63
C TRP A 256 -14.33 -14.01 14.44
N LEU A 257 -13.48 -14.97 14.06
CA LEU A 257 -12.20 -15.28 14.71
C LEU A 257 -11.18 -14.17 14.45
N ASP A 258 -10.97 -13.78 13.19
CA ASP A 258 -10.03 -12.73 12.78
C ASP A 258 -10.33 -11.39 13.45
N GLN A 259 -11.59 -10.94 13.38
CA GLN A 259 -12.01 -9.67 13.97
C GLN A 259 -11.73 -9.64 15.47
N ARG A 260 -11.96 -10.75 16.19
CA ARG A 260 -11.75 -10.81 17.64
C ARG A 260 -10.29 -10.98 18.03
N ALA A 261 -9.49 -11.60 17.17
CA ALA A 261 -8.03 -11.68 17.34
C ALA A 261 -7.37 -10.30 17.19
N HIS A 262 -7.85 -9.47 16.25
CA HIS A 262 -7.16 -8.24 15.82
C HIS A 262 -7.90 -6.93 16.10
N PHE A 263 -9.05 -6.94 16.80
CA PHE A 263 -9.79 -5.71 17.11
C PHE A 263 -8.98 -4.72 17.96
N LYS A 264 -9.06 -3.42 17.60
CA LYS A 264 -8.45 -2.32 18.33
C LYS A 264 -9.23 -2.01 19.60
N ASP A 265 -8.62 -2.28 20.74
CA ASP A 265 -9.26 -2.10 22.05
C ASP A 265 -8.90 -0.74 22.65
N ALA A 266 -9.91 0.06 23.00
CA ALA A 266 -9.72 1.34 23.69
C ALA A 266 -9.00 1.17 25.04
N LEU A 267 -9.17 0.03 25.71
CA LEU A 267 -8.41 -0.30 26.92
C LEU A 267 -6.91 -0.48 26.62
N GLY A 268 -6.57 -1.05 25.47
CA GLY A 268 -5.19 -1.20 25.02
C GLY A 268 -4.50 0.15 24.79
N GLU A 269 -5.18 1.09 24.13
CA GLU A 269 -4.65 2.46 23.94
C GLU A 269 -4.49 3.20 25.26
N ARG A 270 -5.47 3.10 26.18
CA ARG A 270 -5.34 3.68 27.53
C ARG A 270 -4.15 3.10 28.30
N LEU A 271 -3.93 1.79 28.22
CA LEU A 271 -2.78 1.12 28.84
C LEU A 271 -1.44 1.45 28.17
N LYS A 272 -1.46 1.89 26.91
CA LYS A 272 -0.27 2.40 26.22
C LYS A 272 0.10 3.78 26.75
N HIS A 273 -0.86 4.71 26.79
CA HIS A 273 -0.66 6.04 27.38
C HIS A 273 -0.21 5.99 28.84
N LEU A 274 -0.80 5.09 29.65
CA LEU A 274 -0.40 4.92 31.05
C LEU A 274 1.03 4.38 31.23
N SER A 275 1.55 3.61 30.27
CA SER A 275 2.95 3.13 30.33
C SER A 275 3.97 4.15 29.87
N GLU A 276 3.55 5.10 29.05
CA GLU A 276 4.40 6.18 28.54
C GLU A 276 4.50 7.33 29.56
N ALA A 277 3.55 7.42 30.49
CA ALA A 277 3.59 8.33 31.62
C ALA A 277 4.52 7.80 32.73
N GLU A 278 5.31 8.69 33.33
CA GLU A 278 6.19 8.37 34.47
C GLU A 278 5.33 8.00 35.70
N THR A 279 5.17 6.69 35.93
CA THR A 279 4.23 6.13 36.92
C THR A 279 4.90 5.17 37.90
N SER A 280 4.21 4.88 39.01
CA SER A 280 4.71 4.01 40.08
C SER A 280 4.99 2.56 39.60
N ARG A 281 5.89 1.85 40.29
CA ARG A 281 6.22 0.43 40.00
C ARG A 281 5.00 -0.50 40.05
N VAL A 282 4.05 -0.22 40.94
CA VAL A 282 2.80 -0.99 41.09
C VAL A 282 1.90 -0.80 39.87
N THR A 283 1.79 0.44 39.38
CA THR A 283 1.05 0.77 38.16
C THR A 283 1.64 0.04 36.95
N ASN A 284 2.97 0.06 36.80
CA ASN A 284 3.66 -0.64 35.71
C ASN A 284 3.45 -2.15 35.74
N LEU A 285 3.47 -2.77 36.93
CA LEU A 285 3.14 -4.19 37.08
C LEU A 285 1.68 -4.49 36.68
N GLY A 286 0.73 -3.66 37.11
CA GLY A 286 -0.68 -3.78 36.72
C GLY A 286 -0.89 -3.64 35.20
N VAL A 287 -0.19 -2.71 34.55
CA VAL A 287 -0.20 -2.53 33.09
C VAL A 287 0.37 -3.77 32.38
N LEU A 288 1.48 -4.32 32.87
CA LEU A 288 2.08 -5.54 32.31
C LEU A 288 1.11 -6.73 32.39
N VAL A 289 0.52 -6.95 33.56
CA VAL A 289 -0.46 -8.03 33.80
C VAL A 289 -1.67 -7.86 32.88
N ALA A 290 -2.22 -6.64 32.75
CA ALA A 290 -3.33 -6.36 31.83
C ALA A 290 -2.96 -6.60 30.36
N ARG A 291 -1.74 -6.25 29.93
CA ARG A 291 -1.25 -6.53 28.56
C ARG A 291 -1.15 -8.02 28.28
N ILE A 292 -0.63 -8.79 29.22
CA ILE A 292 -0.57 -10.25 29.12
C ILE A 292 -2.00 -10.82 29.05
N GLY A 293 -2.88 -10.37 29.94
CA GLY A 293 -4.30 -10.74 29.97
C GLY A 293 -5.00 -10.50 28.63
N MET A 294 -4.73 -9.39 27.95
CA MET A 294 -5.26 -9.13 26.60
C MET A 294 -4.59 -9.94 25.49
N ARG A 295 -3.28 -10.19 25.59
CA ARG A 295 -2.49 -10.82 24.51
C ARG A 295 -2.81 -12.29 24.36
N LEU A 296 -2.91 -13.05 25.45
CA LEU A 296 -3.07 -14.51 25.40
C LEU A 296 -4.38 -14.94 24.72
N PRO A 297 -5.56 -14.41 25.06
CA PRO A 297 -6.81 -14.78 24.38
C PRO A 297 -6.82 -14.39 22.90
N ARG A 298 -6.21 -13.25 22.54
CA ARG A 298 -6.07 -12.82 21.14
C ARG A 298 -5.17 -13.74 20.34
N GLN A 299 -4.06 -14.18 20.93
CA GLN A 299 -3.19 -15.17 20.31
C GLN A 299 -3.93 -16.50 20.12
N LEU A 300 -4.70 -16.97 21.10
CA LEU A 300 -5.51 -18.17 20.94
C LEU A 300 -6.52 -18.04 19.79
N LEU A 301 -7.26 -16.93 19.74
CA LEU A 301 -8.19 -16.62 18.63
C LEU A 301 -7.49 -16.56 17.28
N HIS A 302 -6.29 -15.98 17.22
CA HIS A 302 -5.48 -15.91 16.02
C HIS A 302 -5.08 -17.31 15.51
N HIS A 303 -4.63 -18.21 16.41
CA HIS A 303 -4.33 -19.58 16.02
C HIS A 303 -5.58 -20.36 15.60
N CYS A 304 -6.72 -20.13 16.27
CA CYS A 304 -8.01 -20.68 15.85
C CYS A 304 -8.40 -20.18 14.46
N PHE A 305 -8.19 -18.89 14.17
CA PHE A 305 -8.38 -18.31 12.84
C PHE A 305 -7.48 -19.00 11.81
N LEU A 306 -6.17 -19.10 12.07
CA LEU A 306 -5.22 -19.77 11.17
C LEU A 306 -5.62 -21.21 10.87
N LEU A 307 -6.07 -21.95 11.89
CA LEU A 307 -6.55 -23.33 11.74
C LEU A 307 -7.81 -23.39 10.87
N SER A 308 -8.82 -22.54 11.18
CA SER A 308 -10.08 -22.47 10.42
C SER A 308 -9.84 -22.05 8.96
N TYR A 309 -8.93 -21.11 8.74
CA TYR A 309 -8.51 -20.66 7.42
C TYR A 309 -7.81 -21.77 6.64
N ARG A 310 -6.81 -22.45 7.23
CA ARG A 310 -6.10 -23.57 6.59
C ARG A 310 -7.05 -24.70 6.21
N PHE A 311 -8.00 -25.02 7.10
CA PHE A 311 -8.98 -26.07 6.88
C PHE A 311 -10.00 -25.73 5.78
N SER A 312 -10.46 -24.48 5.73
CA SER A 312 -11.49 -24.04 4.77
C SER A 312 -10.94 -23.67 3.38
N LYS A 313 -9.63 -23.49 3.24
CA LYS A 313 -8.98 -23.03 2.01
C LYS A 313 -9.32 -23.84 0.75
N PRO A 314 -9.22 -25.18 0.72
CA PRO A 314 -9.48 -25.94 -0.49
C PRO A 314 -10.96 -25.84 -0.94
N ALA A 315 -11.89 -25.78 0.01
CA ALA A 315 -13.31 -25.64 -0.28
C ALA A 315 -13.64 -24.27 -0.88
N CYS A 316 -13.15 -23.19 -0.26
CA CYS A 316 -13.39 -21.84 -0.77
C CYS A 316 -12.78 -21.65 -2.16
N LYS A 317 -11.56 -22.15 -2.39
CA LYS A 317 -10.93 -22.11 -3.72
C LYS A 317 -11.82 -22.72 -4.81
N ARG A 318 -12.48 -23.85 -4.56
CA ARG A 318 -13.40 -24.46 -5.55
C ARG A 318 -14.64 -23.59 -5.80
N LEU A 319 -15.18 -22.97 -4.74
CA LEU A 319 -16.33 -22.07 -4.85
C LEU A 319 -16.00 -20.79 -5.63
N GLU A 320 -14.78 -20.27 -5.46
CA GLU A 320 -14.26 -19.13 -6.21
C GLU A 320 -14.10 -19.45 -7.70
N LEU A 321 -13.50 -20.60 -8.03
CA LEU A 321 -13.37 -21.04 -9.43
C LEU A 321 -14.73 -21.33 -10.09
N GLU A 322 -15.73 -21.81 -9.32
CA GLU A 322 -17.11 -21.96 -9.82
C GLU A 322 -17.75 -20.61 -10.12
N ALA A 323 -17.51 -19.58 -9.29
CA ALA A 323 -17.96 -18.22 -9.53
C ALA A 323 -17.27 -17.58 -10.75
N ASP A 324 -15.95 -17.77 -10.87
CA ASP A 324 -15.16 -17.31 -12.03
C ASP A 324 -15.64 -17.93 -13.34
N ARG A 325 -16.11 -19.19 -13.30
CA ARG A 325 -16.73 -19.83 -14.47
C ARG A 325 -17.97 -19.07 -14.97
N TYR A 326 -18.83 -18.57 -14.07
CA TYR A 326 -19.97 -17.76 -14.49
C TYR A 326 -19.54 -16.40 -15.04
N ALA A 327 -18.51 -15.79 -14.44
CA ALA A 327 -17.92 -14.55 -14.96
C ALA A 327 -17.36 -14.73 -16.38
N ALA A 328 -16.61 -15.81 -16.62
CA ALA A 328 -16.06 -16.14 -17.93
C ALA A 328 -17.15 -16.46 -18.96
N GLN A 329 -18.22 -17.15 -18.56
CA GLN A 329 -19.35 -17.42 -19.46
C GLN A 329 -20.13 -16.15 -19.84
N ILE A 330 -20.27 -15.19 -18.93
CA ILE A 330 -21.03 -13.96 -19.17
C ILE A 330 -20.20 -12.91 -19.92
N ALA A 331 -19.00 -12.60 -19.42
CA ALA A 331 -18.15 -11.54 -19.97
C ALA A 331 -17.09 -12.04 -20.95
N GLY A 332 -16.91 -13.35 -21.09
CA GLY A 332 -15.87 -13.96 -21.91
C GLY A 332 -14.57 -14.18 -21.16
N SER A 333 -13.87 -15.28 -21.48
CA SER A 333 -12.58 -15.62 -20.90
C SER A 333 -11.51 -14.55 -21.15
N ASP A 334 -11.47 -13.95 -22.35
CA ASP A 334 -10.49 -12.93 -22.71
C ASP A 334 -10.64 -11.64 -21.88
N THR A 335 -11.88 -11.30 -21.53
CA THR A 335 -12.18 -10.09 -20.75
C THR A 335 -11.89 -10.28 -19.26
N PHE A 336 -11.83 -11.53 -18.78
CA PHE A 336 -11.60 -11.82 -17.36
C PHE A 336 -10.24 -11.28 -16.88
N ARG A 337 -9.17 -11.49 -17.67
CA ARG A 337 -7.83 -10.94 -17.35
C ARG A 337 -7.86 -9.40 -17.33
N ALA A 338 -8.40 -8.79 -18.38
CA ALA A 338 -8.48 -7.34 -18.51
C ALA A 338 -9.29 -6.72 -17.36
N ALA A 339 -10.45 -7.29 -17.02
CA ALA A 339 -11.28 -6.86 -15.89
C ALA A 339 -10.54 -7.00 -14.55
N THR A 340 -9.79 -8.09 -14.35
CA THR A 340 -8.99 -8.30 -13.12
C THR A 340 -7.89 -7.25 -12.99
N LEU A 341 -7.15 -6.96 -14.07
CA LEU A 341 -6.14 -5.90 -14.09
C LEU A 341 -6.75 -4.52 -13.83
N HIS A 342 -7.86 -4.22 -14.50
CA HIS A 342 -8.56 -2.96 -14.35
C HIS A 342 -9.10 -2.79 -12.91
N HIS A 343 -9.57 -3.86 -12.29
CA HIS A 343 -9.98 -3.86 -10.89
C HIS A 343 -8.83 -3.47 -9.95
N HIS A 344 -7.63 -4.03 -10.17
CA HIS A 344 -6.44 -3.68 -9.40
C HIS A 344 -5.98 -2.23 -9.65
N ALA A 345 -6.05 -1.76 -10.89
CA ALA A 345 -5.79 -0.38 -11.26
C ALA A 345 -6.73 0.59 -10.52
N LEU A 346 -8.04 0.34 -10.53
CA LEU A 346 -9.03 1.13 -9.78
C LEU A 346 -8.77 1.11 -8.27
N ARG A 347 -8.44 -0.05 -7.70
CA ARG A 347 -8.12 -0.18 -6.27
C ARG A 347 -6.87 0.61 -5.90
N TRP A 348 -5.86 0.61 -6.76
CA TRP A 348 -4.66 1.42 -6.57
C TRP A 348 -5.00 2.91 -6.66
N ALA A 349 -5.69 3.34 -7.72
CA ALA A 349 -6.05 4.73 -7.97
C ALA A 349 -6.91 5.31 -6.84
N PHE A 350 -7.90 4.55 -6.38
CA PHE A 350 -8.71 4.93 -5.22
C PHE A 350 -7.87 5.16 -3.96
N ARG A 351 -6.90 4.27 -3.68
CA ARG A 351 -6.01 4.44 -2.51
C ARG A 351 -5.11 5.67 -2.64
N GLN A 352 -4.70 6.02 -3.85
CA GLN A 352 -3.91 7.23 -4.05
C GLN A 352 -4.77 8.49 -3.86
N ALA A 353 -5.98 8.51 -4.41
CA ALA A 353 -6.94 9.58 -4.17
C ALA A 353 -7.25 9.74 -2.66
N ASP A 354 -7.39 8.62 -1.94
CA ASP A 354 -7.63 8.64 -0.50
C ASP A 354 -6.43 9.17 0.29
N ARG A 355 -5.20 8.80 -0.10
CA ARG A 355 -3.98 9.36 0.50
C ARG A 355 -3.84 10.86 0.23
N GLN A 356 -4.15 11.29 -0.98
CA GLN A 356 -4.12 12.71 -1.34
C GLN A 356 -5.16 13.50 -0.52
N ASN A 357 -6.36 12.95 -0.31
CA ASN A 357 -7.34 13.57 0.58
C ASN A 357 -6.80 13.75 2.01
N VAL A 358 -6.01 12.81 2.52
CA VAL A 358 -5.40 12.93 3.85
C VAL A 358 -4.40 14.10 3.90
N SER A 359 -3.63 14.33 2.83
CA SER A 359 -2.70 15.48 2.78
C SER A 359 -3.45 16.81 2.58
N THR A 360 -4.42 16.88 1.67
CA THR A 360 -5.18 18.12 1.38
C THR A 360 -6.21 18.47 2.45
N TRP A 361 -6.57 17.52 3.32
CA TRP A 361 -7.40 17.79 4.50
C TRP A 361 -6.79 18.88 5.38
N SER A 362 -5.45 18.90 5.53
CA SER A 362 -4.75 19.94 6.28
C SER A 362 -4.92 21.35 5.68
N GLU A 363 -5.27 21.42 4.39
CA GLU A 363 -5.55 22.66 3.63
C GLU A 363 -7.06 23.00 3.60
N GLY A 364 -7.92 22.22 4.27
CA GLY A 364 -9.37 22.43 4.28
C GLY A 364 -10.10 21.99 3.01
N ALA A 365 -9.48 21.14 2.18
CA ALA A 365 -10.03 20.71 0.90
C ALA A 365 -10.12 19.17 0.77
N LEU A 366 -11.28 18.68 0.30
CA LEU A 366 -11.55 17.26 0.05
C LEU A 366 -12.11 17.02 -1.36
N LEU A 367 -11.86 15.85 -1.92
CA LEU A 367 -12.46 15.45 -3.20
C LEU A 367 -13.99 15.29 -3.07
N ALA A 368 -14.73 15.89 -4.00
CA ALA A 368 -16.19 15.76 -4.06
C ALA A 368 -16.65 14.36 -4.51
N ASP A 369 -15.87 13.72 -5.39
CA ASP A 369 -16.25 12.51 -6.12
C ASP A 369 -15.05 11.54 -6.19
N MET A 370 -14.97 10.67 -5.18
CA MET A 370 -13.94 9.63 -5.08
C MET A 370 -14.08 8.54 -6.15
N PRO A 371 -15.27 8.08 -6.54
CA PRO A 371 -15.44 7.12 -7.63
C PRO A 371 -14.92 7.61 -8.97
N GLN A 372 -15.29 8.84 -9.36
CA GLN A 372 -14.82 9.45 -10.61
C GLN A 372 -13.32 9.68 -10.55
N ALA A 373 -12.80 10.07 -9.39
CA ALA A 373 -11.37 10.17 -9.20
C ALA A 373 -10.72 8.80 -9.49
N ALA A 374 -11.09 7.73 -8.77
CA ALA A 374 -10.49 6.41 -8.98
C ALA A 374 -10.48 5.95 -10.45
N ALA A 375 -11.57 6.20 -11.20
CA ALA A 375 -11.64 5.90 -12.62
C ALA A 375 -10.62 6.71 -13.45
N LEU A 376 -10.53 8.02 -13.26
CA LEU A 376 -9.54 8.86 -13.94
C LEU A 376 -8.11 8.43 -13.60
N GLY A 377 -7.82 8.13 -12.34
CA GLY A 377 -6.51 7.66 -11.90
C GLY A 377 -6.11 6.32 -12.52
N ALA A 378 -7.07 5.40 -12.69
CA ALA A 378 -6.82 4.12 -13.33
C ALA A 378 -6.48 4.24 -14.83
N THR A 379 -7.06 5.24 -15.53
CA THR A 379 -6.72 5.50 -16.95
C THR A 379 -5.36 6.16 -17.16
N ARG A 380 -4.78 6.75 -16.11
CA ARG A 380 -3.55 7.56 -16.16
C ARG A 380 -2.34 6.85 -15.54
N LEU A 381 -2.37 5.53 -15.41
CA LEU A 381 -1.27 4.76 -14.85
C LEU A 381 -0.03 4.84 -15.73
N ASP A 382 1.13 5.06 -15.10
CA ASP A 382 2.41 4.92 -15.76
C ASP A 382 2.75 3.44 -16.00
N ILE A 383 3.60 3.18 -17.00
CA ILE A 383 3.97 1.82 -17.44
C ILE A 383 4.64 1.04 -16.29
N GLU A 384 5.41 1.71 -15.43
CA GLU A 384 6.08 1.04 -14.32
C GLU A 384 5.07 0.59 -13.25
N THR A 385 4.13 1.46 -12.86
CA THR A 385 3.05 1.09 -11.94
C THR A 385 2.20 -0.03 -12.52
N GLN A 386 1.86 0.01 -13.81
CA GLN A 386 1.13 -1.08 -14.46
C GLN A 386 1.87 -2.41 -14.35
N ARG A 387 3.17 -2.45 -14.67
CA ARG A 387 4.01 -3.66 -14.51
C ARG A 387 4.07 -4.14 -13.06
N ARG A 388 4.16 -3.22 -12.10
CA ARG A 388 4.14 -3.54 -10.66
C ARG A 388 2.79 -4.12 -10.22
N LEU A 389 1.67 -3.67 -10.78
CA LEU A 389 0.34 -4.22 -10.51
C LEU A 389 0.18 -5.61 -11.14
N GLU A 390 0.66 -5.81 -12.36
CA GLU A 390 0.68 -7.11 -13.04
C GLU A 390 1.54 -8.13 -12.27
N ALA A 391 2.72 -7.73 -11.79
CA ALA A 391 3.58 -8.58 -10.96
C ALA A 391 2.86 -9.05 -9.68
N LYS A 392 2.03 -8.19 -9.08
CA LYS A 392 1.26 -8.50 -7.88
C LYS A 392 0.09 -9.46 -8.12
N LEU A 393 -0.30 -9.74 -9.36
CA LEU A 393 -1.30 -10.79 -9.63
C LEU A 393 -0.81 -12.19 -9.22
N ARG A 394 0.52 -12.38 -9.22
CA ARG A 394 1.18 -13.62 -8.76
C ARG A 394 1.16 -13.75 -7.24
N ASP A 395 1.02 -12.62 -6.54
CA ASP A 395 0.90 -12.63 -5.09
C ASP A 395 -0.49 -13.11 -4.68
N ARG A 396 -0.54 -13.85 -3.58
CA ARG A 396 -1.82 -14.15 -2.94
C ARG A 396 -2.39 -12.83 -2.40
N GLN A 397 -3.66 -12.54 -2.69
CA GLN A 397 -4.34 -11.39 -2.07
C GLN A 397 -4.23 -11.49 -0.54
N ARG A 398 -3.92 -10.36 0.14
CA ARG A 398 -3.59 -10.27 1.58
C ARG A 398 -4.49 -11.15 2.48
N TYR A 399 -3.80 -11.89 3.35
CA TYR A 399 -4.08 -12.52 4.68
C TYR A 399 -5.50 -12.95 5.12
N TRP A 400 -6.61 -12.39 4.63
CA TRP A 400 -7.94 -12.62 5.21
C TRP A 400 -9.02 -13.09 4.23
N ARG A 401 -8.79 -13.05 2.91
CA ARG A 401 -9.75 -13.62 1.95
C ARG A 401 -9.22 -14.93 1.40
N VAL A 402 -10.06 -15.96 1.42
CA VAL A 402 -9.73 -17.33 0.99
C VAL A 402 -9.73 -17.46 -0.54
N HIS A 403 -9.37 -16.39 -1.26
CA HIS A 403 -9.28 -16.40 -2.71
C HIS A 403 -7.96 -17.05 -3.15
N PRO A 404 -7.97 -17.86 -4.21
CA PRO A 404 -6.74 -18.24 -4.92
C PRO A 404 -6.02 -16.98 -5.46
N ALA A 405 -4.75 -17.15 -5.84
CA ALA A 405 -4.01 -16.06 -6.50
C ALA A 405 -4.73 -15.67 -7.80
N ASP A 406 -4.69 -14.40 -8.18
CA ASP A 406 -5.43 -13.93 -9.35
C ASP A 406 -4.89 -14.56 -10.64
N VAL A 407 -3.58 -14.86 -10.73
CA VAL A 407 -3.03 -15.62 -11.87
C VAL A 407 -3.68 -17.00 -12.01
N GLU A 408 -3.88 -17.72 -10.92
CA GLU A 408 -4.52 -19.04 -10.96
C GLU A 408 -6.00 -18.93 -11.41
N ARG A 409 -6.70 -17.87 -11.00
CA ARG A 409 -8.07 -17.60 -11.43
C ARG A 409 -8.14 -17.25 -12.91
N ILE A 410 -7.22 -16.40 -13.37
CA ILE A 410 -7.09 -16.00 -14.77
C ILE A 410 -6.79 -17.21 -15.63
N GLU A 411 -5.80 -18.04 -15.28
CA GLU A 411 -5.47 -19.27 -16.01
C GLU A 411 -6.66 -20.23 -16.09
N ALA A 412 -7.38 -20.41 -14.97
CA ALA A 412 -8.58 -21.24 -14.95
C ALA A 412 -9.72 -20.68 -15.81
N ALA A 413 -9.92 -19.35 -15.81
CA ALA A 413 -10.93 -18.70 -16.63
C ALA A 413 -10.56 -18.73 -18.12
N GLU A 414 -9.29 -18.51 -18.47
CA GLU A 414 -8.75 -18.60 -19.83
C GLU A 414 -8.87 -20.02 -20.39
N ALA A 415 -8.58 -21.04 -19.57
CA ALA A 415 -8.72 -22.45 -19.95
C ALA A 415 -10.15 -22.88 -20.30
N LEU A 416 -11.18 -22.12 -19.88
CA LEU A 416 -12.57 -22.39 -20.26
C LEU A 416 -12.88 -22.02 -21.71
N GLY A 417 -12.09 -21.14 -22.34
CA GLY A 417 -12.30 -20.68 -23.72
C GLY A 417 -13.72 -20.20 -24.00
N SER A 418 -14.39 -19.59 -23.02
CA SER A 418 -15.81 -19.24 -23.11
C SER A 418 -16.01 -17.96 -23.92
N THR A 419 -16.91 -18.01 -24.90
CA THR A 419 -17.36 -16.83 -25.66
C THR A 419 -18.27 -15.97 -24.80
N ALA A 420 -18.10 -14.64 -24.87
CA ALA A 420 -18.87 -13.71 -24.05
C ALA A 420 -20.34 -13.67 -24.49
N LEU A 421 -21.28 -13.79 -23.53
CA LEU A 421 -22.70 -13.54 -23.76
C LEU A 421 -23.02 -12.04 -23.83
N ILE A 422 -22.26 -11.22 -23.10
CA ILE A 422 -22.33 -9.76 -23.15
C ILE A 422 -21.03 -9.24 -23.76
N THR A 423 -21.13 -8.48 -24.84
CA THR A 423 -19.99 -7.84 -25.52
C THR A 423 -20.08 -6.30 -25.52
N ASP A 424 -20.99 -5.74 -24.72
CA ASP A 424 -21.19 -4.28 -24.64
C ASP A 424 -19.99 -3.59 -23.97
N ALA A 425 -19.16 -2.96 -24.79
CA ALA A 425 -17.99 -2.20 -24.36
C ALA A 425 -18.32 -0.78 -23.88
N SER A 426 -19.60 -0.36 -23.92
CA SER A 426 -20.02 0.98 -23.47
C SER A 426 -19.72 1.18 -21.97
N PRO A 427 -19.45 2.41 -21.52
CA PRO A 427 -19.21 2.69 -20.10
C PRO A 427 -20.37 2.26 -19.20
N ALA A 428 -20.06 1.61 -18.07
CA ALA A 428 -21.06 1.19 -17.10
C ALA A 428 -21.74 2.38 -16.38
N THR A 429 -21.15 3.57 -16.42
CA THR A 429 -21.77 4.82 -15.97
C THR A 429 -23.10 5.08 -16.66
N GLY A 430 -23.26 4.65 -17.92
CA GLY A 430 -24.52 4.76 -18.68
C GLY A 430 -25.64 3.83 -18.21
N LEU A 431 -25.47 3.11 -17.09
CA LEU A 431 -26.54 2.39 -16.39
C LEU A 431 -27.25 3.27 -15.36
N PHE A 432 -26.77 4.49 -15.14
CA PHE A 432 -27.26 5.42 -14.13
C PHE A 432 -27.66 6.76 -14.76
N GLU A 433 -28.84 7.26 -14.42
CA GLU A 433 -29.37 8.57 -14.77
C GLU A 433 -28.70 9.65 -13.89
N TYR A 434 -28.55 9.40 -12.59
CA TYR A 434 -28.01 10.36 -11.61
C TYR A 434 -26.63 9.97 -11.06
N PHE A 435 -25.76 9.41 -11.91
CA PHE A 435 -24.48 8.82 -11.50
C PHE A 435 -23.62 9.72 -10.61
N SER A 436 -23.35 10.95 -11.06
CA SER A 436 -22.50 11.92 -10.34
C SER A 436 -23.07 12.32 -8.98
N GLN A 437 -24.40 12.36 -8.84
CA GLN A 437 -25.04 12.67 -7.57
C GLN A 437 -24.82 11.53 -6.56
N TYR A 438 -24.98 10.28 -7.00
CA TYR A 438 -24.70 9.14 -6.14
C TYR A 438 -23.22 9.07 -5.75
N CYS A 439 -22.31 9.36 -6.67
CA CYS A 439 -20.88 9.40 -6.37
C CYS A 439 -20.56 10.40 -5.25
N ARG A 440 -21.15 11.60 -5.29
CA ARG A 440 -21.01 12.61 -4.21
C ARG A 440 -21.65 12.16 -2.90
N GLN A 441 -22.82 11.52 -2.95
CA GLN A 441 -23.50 11.01 -1.76
C GLN A 441 -22.69 9.91 -1.06
N VAL A 442 -22.18 8.92 -1.80
CA VAL A 442 -21.36 7.85 -1.21
C VAL A 442 -20.01 8.37 -0.73
N THR A 443 -19.44 9.38 -1.41
CA THR A 443 -18.20 10.06 -0.98
C THR A 443 -18.41 10.84 0.32
N THR A 444 -19.51 11.59 0.41
CA THR A 444 -19.89 12.33 1.63
C THR A 444 -20.11 11.39 2.81
N ALA A 445 -20.85 10.30 2.61
CA ALA A 445 -21.08 9.30 3.64
C ALA A 445 -19.79 8.59 4.06
N TYR A 446 -18.87 8.37 3.12
CA TYR A 446 -17.53 7.87 3.40
C TYR A 446 -16.74 8.81 4.33
N TYR A 447 -16.76 10.13 4.10
CA TYR A 447 -16.11 11.10 4.97
C TYR A 447 -16.76 11.22 6.35
N GLN A 448 -18.10 11.24 6.42
CA GLN A 448 -18.83 11.24 7.70
C GLN A 448 -18.45 10.02 8.56
N LYS A 449 -18.25 8.86 7.92
CA LYS A 449 -17.79 7.64 8.59
C LYS A 449 -16.38 7.76 9.16
N LEU A 450 -15.51 8.58 8.56
CA LEU A 450 -14.19 8.90 9.09
C LEU A 450 -14.25 9.92 10.24
N GLY A 451 -15.43 10.45 10.57
CA GLY A 451 -15.62 11.46 11.60
C GLY A 451 -15.30 12.87 11.14
N LEU A 452 -15.25 13.11 9.82
CA LEU A 452 -14.97 14.42 9.24
C LEU A 452 -16.25 15.26 9.18
N ASP A 453 -16.17 16.53 9.58
CA ASP A 453 -17.26 17.48 9.41
C ASP A 453 -17.26 18.04 7.98
N VAL A 454 -18.13 17.44 7.16
CA VAL A 454 -18.27 17.75 5.75
C VAL A 454 -18.95 19.12 5.51
N SER A 455 -19.61 19.68 6.52
CA SER A 455 -20.31 20.98 6.40
C SER A 455 -19.36 22.19 6.40
N LEU A 456 -18.13 22.00 6.88
CA LEU A 456 -17.12 23.04 7.05
C LEU A 456 -16.01 23.01 5.97
N THR A 457 -16.07 22.09 5.01
CA THR A 457 -14.98 21.83 4.05
C THR A 457 -15.30 22.24 2.63
N GLN A 458 -14.29 22.73 1.90
CA GLN A 458 -14.41 23.02 0.48
C GLN A 458 -14.19 21.75 -0.35
N PHE A 459 -15.12 21.47 -1.26
CA PHE A 459 -15.02 20.33 -2.17
C PHE A 459 -14.30 20.70 -3.46
N ARG A 460 -13.28 19.92 -3.83
CA ARG A 460 -12.62 19.99 -5.14
C ARG A 460 -13.29 19.02 -6.12
N GLU A 461 -13.54 19.46 -7.34
CA GLU A 461 -14.08 18.59 -8.41
C GLU A 461 -13.06 17.53 -8.82
N ALA A 462 -13.49 16.32 -9.17
CA ALA A 462 -12.57 15.23 -9.56
C ALA A 462 -11.75 15.52 -10.84
N ASN A 463 -12.21 16.46 -11.67
CA ASN A 463 -11.45 16.95 -12.84
C ASN A 463 -10.48 18.09 -12.47
N ALA A 464 -10.78 18.83 -11.40
CA ALA A 464 -9.98 19.97 -10.90
C ALA A 464 -8.95 19.52 -9.85
N ALA A 465 -9.23 18.42 -9.17
CA ALA A 465 -8.20 17.49 -8.77
C ALA A 465 -7.63 16.92 -10.05
N THR A 466 -6.63 17.61 -10.60
CA THR A 466 -5.55 16.87 -11.22
C THR A 466 -5.32 15.65 -10.35
N PHE A 467 -5.44 14.45 -10.93
CA PHE A 467 -4.73 13.31 -10.39
C PHE A 467 -3.31 13.80 -10.27
N ASP A 468 -2.98 14.24 -9.07
CA ASP A 468 -1.69 14.73 -8.74
C ASP A 468 -0.84 13.47 -8.56
N MET A 469 -0.47 12.94 -9.71
CA MET A 469 0.92 13.04 -10.14
C MET A 469 1.50 14.45 -9.86
N ASP A 470 1.39 15.02 -8.65
CA ASP A 470 1.98 16.32 -8.30
C ASP A 470 3.49 16.21 -8.23
N GLN A 471 4.03 14.99 -8.29
CA GLN A 471 5.43 14.82 -8.68
C GLN A 471 5.71 15.48 -10.04
N ASN A 472 4.75 15.50 -10.98
CA ASN A 472 4.89 16.15 -12.28
C ASN A 472 4.75 17.68 -12.22
N ASN A 473 4.03 18.30 -11.27
CA ASN A 473 3.94 19.77 -11.22
C ASN A 473 5.04 20.39 -10.32
N GLU A 474 5.46 19.70 -9.26
CA GLU A 474 6.62 20.06 -8.45
C GLU A 474 7.93 20.08 -9.24
N THR A 475 7.98 19.41 -10.40
CA THR A 475 9.17 19.35 -11.26
C THR A 475 8.86 19.59 -12.74
N ALA A 476 7.67 20.06 -13.11
CA ALA A 476 7.28 20.27 -14.52
C ALA A 476 8.25 21.21 -15.23
N PHE A 477 8.50 22.36 -14.60
CA PHE A 477 9.42 23.35 -15.14
C PHE A 477 10.85 22.84 -15.10
N LEU A 478 11.20 22.09 -14.05
CA LEU A 478 12.51 21.47 -13.93
C LEU A 478 12.78 20.45 -15.03
N ASN A 479 11.87 19.50 -15.26
CA ASN A 479 11.90 18.53 -16.35
C ASN A 479 12.00 19.22 -17.71
N LYS A 480 11.17 20.24 -17.96
CA LYS A 480 11.22 21.00 -19.20
C LYS A 480 12.55 21.75 -19.37
N TRP A 481 13.06 22.33 -18.29
CA TRP A 481 14.31 23.06 -18.29
C TRP A 481 15.50 22.12 -18.48
N THR A 482 15.53 20.94 -17.86
CA THR A 482 16.56 19.91 -18.07
C THR A 482 16.37 19.08 -19.35
N LEU A 483 15.48 19.50 -20.26
CA LEU A 483 15.22 18.83 -21.54
C LEU A 483 14.72 17.38 -21.38
N GLY A 484 13.97 17.10 -20.31
CA GLY A 484 13.39 15.79 -20.01
C GLY A 484 14.35 14.81 -19.33
N GLN A 485 15.52 15.28 -18.89
CA GLN A 485 16.58 14.44 -18.35
C GLN A 485 16.64 14.47 -16.81
N TRP A 486 15.65 15.05 -16.13
CA TRP A 486 15.64 15.14 -14.68
C TRP A 486 15.60 13.75 -14.03
N ALA A 487 16.37 13.59 -12.95
CA ALA A 487 16.19 12.51 -11.99
C ALA A 487 16.44 13.01 -10.57
N ASP A 488 15.79 12.38 -9.59
CA ASP A 488 15.82 12.85 -8.20
C ASP A 488 17.17 12.63 -7.50
N LEU A 489 17.97 11.67 -7.95
CA LEU A 489 19.31 11.36 -7.42
C LEU A 489 20.26 10.89 -8.54
N PRO A 490 21.56 11.18 -8.43
CA PRO A 490 22.16 12.09 -7.45
C PRO A 490 21.83 13.57 -7.74
N TRP A 491 21.90 14.45 -6.73
CA TRP A 491 21.76 15.89 -6.97
C TRP A 491 23.00 16.39 -7.72
N LEU A 492 22.77 17.18 -8.77
CA LEU A 492 23.86 17.73 -9.58
C LEU A 492 24.72 18.71 -8.77
N PRO A 493 26.06 18.72 -8.93
CA PRO A 493 26.96 19.61 -8.20
C PRO A 493 26.95 21.03 -8.77
N LEU A 494 25.79 21.71 -8.68
CA LEU A 494 25.58 23.06 -9.24
C LEU A 494 26.30 24.15 -8.45
N HIS A 495 26.73 23.88 -7.22
CA HIS A 495 27.57 24.81 -6.45
C HIS A 495 28.94 25.06 -7.11
N ALA A 496 29.46 24.09 -7.86
CA ALA A 496 30.71 24.24 -8.59
C ALA A 496 30.51 25.19 -9.80
N PRO A 497 31.32 26.25 -9.95
CA PRO A 497 31.18 27.15 -11.08
C PRO A 497 31.51 26.45 -12.40
N ALA A 498 30.91 26.93 -13.50
CA ALA A 498 31.25 26.44 -14.82
C ALA A 498 32.76 26.65 -15.10
N GLY A 499 33.46 25.60 -15.53
CA GLY A 499 34.88 25.70 -15.92
C GLY A 499 35.09 26.74 -17.03
N LYS A 500 36.31 27.29 -17.16
CA LYS A 500 36.63 28.42 -18.06
C LYS A 500 36.10 28.25 -19.48
N GLU A 501 36.20 27.04 -20.05
CA GLU A 501 35.71 26.72 -21.40
C GLU A 501 34.19 26.82 -21.54
N LYS A 502 33.44 26.30 -20.57
CA LYS A 502 31.97 26.37 -20.55
C LYS A 502 31.49 27.78 -20.20
N ALA A 503 32.25 28.49 -19.37
CA ALA A 503 31.92 29.85 -18.95
C ALA A 503 31.96 30.88 -20.10
N THR A 504 32.71 30.61 -21.18
CA THR A 504 32.75 31.43 -22.39
C THR A 504 31.65 31.10 -23.41
N MET A 505 30.90 30.01 -23.22
CA MET A 505 29.81 29.63 -24.12
C MET A 505 28.63 30.58 -23.97
N ASP A 506 28.04 30.95 -25.12
CA ASP A 506 26.78 31.68 -25.16
C ASP A 506 25.58 30.74 -24.91
N TRP A 507 24.40 31.33 -24.78
CA TRP A 507 23.19 30.60 -24.46
C TRP A 507 22.82 29.55 -25.52
N ALA A 508 23.02 29.84 -26.81
CA ALA A 508 22.67 28.93 -27.90
C ALA A 508 23.61 27.72 -27.93
N ALA A 509 24.92 27.96 -27.75
CA ALA A 509 25.93 26.93 -27.67
C ALA A 509 25.66 25.97 -26.51
N VAL A 510 25.37 26.46 -25.30
CA VAL A 510 25.07 25.61 -24.13
C VAL A 510 23.87 24.70 -24.40
N ILE A 511 22.77 25.24 -24.94
CA ILE A 511 21.57 24.44 -25.24
C ILE A 511 21.83 23.42 -26.34
N SER A 512 22.61 23.77 -27.38
CA SER A 512 22.95 22.81 -28.44
C SER A 512 23.76 21.62 -27.90
N VAL A 513 24.73 21.86 -27.01
CA VAL A 513 25.55 20.81 -26.41
C VAL A 513 24.67 19.90 -25.54
N LEU A 514 23.80 20.49 -24.71
CA LEU A 514 22.87 19.72 -23.86
C LEU A 514 21.90 18.86 -24.69
N LYS A 515 21.37 19.38 -25.81
CA LYS A 515 20.50 18.62 -26.71
C LYS A 515 21.23 17.47 -27.39
N ASN A 516 22.43 17.72 -27.91
CA ASN A 516 23.22 16.71 -28.62
C ASN A 516 23.68 15.57 -27.69
N ARG A 517 23.79 15.82 -26.38
CA ARG A 517 24.20 14.84 -25.36
C ARG A 517 23.03 14.23 -24.59
N THR A 518 21.81 14.31 -25.10
CA THR A 518 20.62 13.88 -24.36
C THR A 518 20.65 12.41 -23.97
N GLU A 519 20.99 11.54 -24.92
CA GLU A 519 21.04 10.09 -24.69
C GLU A 519 22.17 9.70 -23.73
N GLU A 520 23.38 10.26 -23.92
CA GLU A 520 24.52 10.07 -23.03
C GLU A 520 24.22 10.54 -21.60
N THR A 521 23.57 11.69 -21.46
CA THR A 521 23.20 12.25 -20.16
C THR A 521 22.18 11.37 -19.46
N GLY A 522 21.11 10.96 -20.16
CA GLY A 522 20.09 10.08 -19.60
C GLY A 522 20.66 8.74 -19.13
N LEU A 523 21.51 8.11 -19.95
CA LEU A 523 22.16 6.84 -19.61
C LEU A 523 23.08 6.99 -18.39
N ASN A 524 23.99 7.97 -18.39
CA ASN A 524 24.92 8.17 -17.28
C ASN A 524 24.22 8.59 -15.99
N TRP A 525 23.12 9.34 -16.05
CA TRP A 525 22.33 9.65 -14.86
C TRP A 525 21.68 8.40 -14.26
N GLN A 526 21.12 7.51 -15.09
CA GLN A 526 20.61 6.22 -14.63
C GLN A 526 21.71 5.34 -14.01
N HIS A 527 22.91 5.35 -14.59
CA HIS A 527 24.06 4.66 -14.00
C HIS A 527 24.45 5.29 -12.65
N ALA A 528 24.54 6.61 -12.55
CA ALA A 528 24.82 7.30 -11.30
C ALA A 528 23.75 7.04 -10.23
N GLN A 529 22.48 6.89 -10.62
CA GLN A 529 21.39 6.50 -9.72
C GLN A 529 21.58 5.07 -9.18
N LYS A 530 22.00 4.13 -10.04
CA LYS A 530 22.38 2.77 -9.61
C LYS A 530 23.60 2.79 -8.70
N GLU A 531 24.57 3.68 -8.94
CA GLU A 531 25.74 3.85 -8.09
C GLU A 531 25.37 4.31 -6.67
N VAL A 532 24.30 5.10 -6.48
CA VAL A 532 23.81 5.46 -5.13
C VAL A 532 23.42 4.20 -4.33
N GLN A 533 22.71 3.26 -4.95
CA GLN A 533 22.35 2.00 -4.29
C GLN A 533 23.55 1.07 -4.11
N ARG A 534 24.46 1.07 -5.10
CA ARG A 534 25.70 0.29 -5.08
C ARG A 534 26.59 0.71 -3.92
N ARG A 535 26.78 2.01 -3.71
CA ARG A 535 27.56 2.61 -2.62
C ARG A 535 27.15 2.07 -1.25
N PHE A 536 25.85 2.09 -0.95
CA PHE A 536 25.29 1.50 0.27
C PHE A 536 25.64 0.01 0.41
N THR A 537 25.47 -0.76 -0.68
CA THR A 537 25.75 -2.19 -0.67
C THR A 537 27.23 -2.46 -0.35
N LEU A 538 28.14 -1.67 -0.93
CA LEU A 538 29.57 -1.78 -0.68
C LEU A 538 29.91 -1.44 0.77
N ALA A 539 29.36 -0.34 1.32
CA ALA A 539 29.55 0.06 2.71
C ALA A 539 29.07 -1.04 3.70
N TYR A 540 27.90 -1.61 3.44
CA TYR A 540 27.36 -2.71 4.24
C TYR A 540 28.27 -3.94 4.23
N CYS A 541 28.79 -4.31 3.06
CA CYS A 541 29.61 -5.51 2.93
C CYS A 541 31.03 -5.33 3.48
N ASP A 542 31.59 -4.14 3.35
CA ASP A 542 32.89 -3.79 3.92
C ASP A 542 32.87 -3.92 5.45
N GLU A 543 31.85 -3.34 6.10
CA GLU A 543 31.71 -3.40 7.55
C GLU A 543 31.52 -4.84 8.04
N LEU A 544 30.71 -5.65 7.35
CA LEU A 544 30.53 -7.05 7.72
C LEU A 544 31.81 -7.87 7.53
N ASN A 545 32.56 -7.60 6.46
CA ASN A 545 33.87 -8.21 6.25
C ASN A 545 34.88 -7.81 7.34
N ALA A 546 34.92 -6.54 7.73
CA ALA A 546 35.77 -6.03 8.81
C ALA A 546 35.46 -6.73 10.15
N HIS A 547 34.19 -7.06 10.40
CA HIS A 547 33.73 -7.80 11.58
C HIS A 547 33.74 -9.34 11.42
N GLN A 548 34.28 -9.86 10.32
CA GLN A 548 34.31 -11.30 9.98
C GLN A 548 32.92 -11.97 9.95
N ILE A 549 31.87 -11.19 9.71
CA ILE A 549 30.50 -11.68 9.56
C ILE A 549 30.32 -12.07 8.09
N THR A 550 30.12 -13.36 7.83
CA THR A 550 30.05 -13.91 6.46
C THR A 550 28.87 -13.31 5.70
N ASN A 551 29.17 -12.52 4.67
CA ASN A 551 28.16 -11.94 3.79
C ASN A 551 28.42 -12.44 2.35
N HIS A 552 27.58 -13.36 1.87
CA HIS A 552 27.64 -13.80 0.47
C HIS A 552 26.87 -12.77 -0.37
N ILE A 553 27.60 -11.84 -0.99
CA ILE A 553 27.00 -10.92 -1.97
C ILE A 553 26.60 -11.77 -3.19
N HIS A 554 25.32 -11.71 -3.54
CA HIS A 554 24.68 -12.32 -4.71
C HIS A 554 25.65 -12.86 -5.79
N GLY A 555 25.84 -14.18 -5.81
CA GLY A 555 26.43 -14.89 -6.94
C GLY A 555 27.98 -14.86 -7.01
N VAL A 556 28.57 -15.93 -6.50
CA VAL A 556 29.86 -16.54 -6.91
C VAL A 556 31.18 -15.93 -6.41
N ASN A 557 31.28 -14.67 -5.97
CA ASN A 557 32.57 -14.13 -5.49
C ASN A 557 32.58 -13.80 -3.99
N THR A 558 33.63 -14.23 -3.28
CA THR A 558 34.01 -13.68 -1.98
C THR A 558 34.20 -12.17 -2.10
N PHE A 559 33.75 -11.38 -1.11
CA PHE A 559 34.00 -9.95 -1.09
C PHE A 559 35.50 -9.69 -1.20
N ASP A 560 35.91 -8.96 -2.26
CA ASP A 560 37.29 -8.53 -2.50
C ASP A 560 37.43 -7.09 -1.99
N PRO A 561 38.02 -6.88 -0.80
CA PRO A 561 38.06 -5.56 -0.18
C PRO A 561 38.81 -4.54 -1.05
N GLU A 562 39.90 -4.92 -1.71
CA GLU A 562 40.71 -3.97 -2.47
C GLU A 562 39.97 -3.43 -3.70
N ARG A 563 39.30 -4.31 -4.44
CA ARG A 563 38.50 -3.91 -5.61
C ARG A 563 37.29 -3.07 -5.22
N TYR A 564 36.54 -3.51 -4.21
CA TYR A 564 35.28 -2.88 -3.83
C TYR A 564 35.46 -1.58 -3.04
N LEU A 565 36.55 -1.43 -2.27
CA LEU A 565 36.89 -0.16 -1.62
C LEU A 565 37.27 0.91 -2.63
N ASN A 566 37.96 0.56 -3.71
CA ASN A 566 38.26 1.50 -4.78
C ASN A 566 36.99 1.93 -5.54
N GLU A 567 36.08 0.99 -5.82
CA GLU A 567 34.76 1.30 -6.40
C GLU A 567 33.96 2.25 -5.47
N TYR A 568 33.89 1.94 -4.17
CA TYR A 568 33.23 2.78 -3.18
C TYR A 568 33.85 4.19 -3.12
N ARG A 569 35.18 4.29 -3.05
CA ARG A 569 35.90 5.58 -3.03
C ARG A 569 35.60 6.39 -4.28
N ASN A 570 35.64 5.78 -5.46
CA ASN A 570 35.33 6.48 -6.72
C ASN A 570 33.90 7.01 -6.75
N ILE A 571 32.93 6.29 -6.17
CA ILE A 571 31.55 6.78 -6.06
C ILE A 571 31.46 7.92 -5.02
N ASP A 572 32.07 7.78 -3.83
CA ASP A 572 32.05 8.79 -2.77
C ASP A 572 32.74 10.10 -3.19
N THR A 573 33.87 10.01 -3.91
CA THR A 573 34.63 11.17 -4.40
C THR A 573 34.12 11.73 -5.73
N TRP A 574 33.00 11.21 -6.27
CA TRP A 574 32.42 11.62 -7.56
C TRP A 574 33.34 11.39 -8.78
N GLN A 575 34.25 10.42 -8.70
CA GLN A 575 35.22 10.08 -9.75
C GLN A 575 34.79 8.89 -10.64
N SER A 576 33.59 8.34 -10.45
CA SER A 576 33.06 7.31 -11.36
C SER A 576 32.85 7.88 -12.77
N PRO A 577 32.90 7.02 -13.82
CA PRO A 577 32.65 7.48 -15.20
C PRO A 577 31.30 8.20 -15.33
N ALA A 578 30.25 7.67 -14.72
CA ALA A 578 28.92 8.27 -14.73
C ALA A 578 28.89 9.64 -14.02
N ARG A 579 29.49 9.76 -12.82
CA ARG A 579 29.53 11.02 -12.06
C ARG A 579 30.43 12.08 -12.70
N THR A 580 31.45 11.67 -13.44
CA THR A 580 32.28 12.59 -14.23
C THR A 580 31.45 13.23 -15.35
N VAL A 581 30.65 12.45 -16.08
CA VAL A 581 29.72 12.95 -17.09
C VAL A 581 28.65 13.86 -16.45
N MET A 582 28.10 13.47 -15.29
CA MET A 582 27.13 14.30 -14.57
C MET A 582 27.72 15.63 -14.08
N SER A 583 28.97 15.66 -13.64
CA SER A 583 29.66 16.89 -13.25
C SER A 583 29.86 17.83 -14.45
N ASP A 584 30.14 17.25 -15.62
CA ASP A 584 30.27 17.99 -16.87
C ASP A 584 28.94 18.62 -17.32
N VAL A 585 27.85 17.85 -17.26
CA VAL A 585 26.48 18.33 -17.52
C VAL A 585 26.05 19.37 -16.50
N ALA A 586 26.36 19.19 -15.22
CA ALA A 586 26.07 20.15 -14.17
C ALA A 586 26.75 21.49 -14.44
N ALA A 587 27.99 21.50 -14.95
CA ALA A 587 28.68 22.73 -15.32
C ALA A 587 28.01 23.48 -16.51
N LEU A 588 27.42 22.75 -17.47
CA LEU A 588 26.62 23.35 -18.55
C LEU A 588 25.31 23.95 -18.04
N LEU A 589 24.60 23.22 -17.16
CA LEU A 589 23.38 23.72 -16.52
C LEU A 589 23.67 24.90 -15.59
N ARG A 590 24.81 24.90 -14.90
CA ARG A 590 25.28 26.03 -14.10
C ARG A 590 25.51 27.27 -14.94
N GLN A 591 26.22 27.13 -16.07
CA GLN A 591 26.42 28.23 -17.02
C GLN A 591 25.09 28.75 -17.56
N ARG A 592 24.13 27.87 -17.84
CA ARG A 592 22.79 28.27 -18.27
C ARG A 592 22.09 29.14 -17.22
N ILE A 593 22.14 28.76 -15.94
CA ILE A 593 21.63 29.59 -14.83
C ILE A 593 22.35 30.95 -14.82
N ASP A 594 23.68 30.97 -14.86
CA ASP A 594 24.45 32.21 -14.83
C ASP A 594 24.12 33.16 -16.00
N LEU A 595 23.92 32.62 -17.19
CA LEU A 595 23.51 33.41 -18.36
C LEU A 595 22.10 33.99 -18.20
N THR A 596 21.15 33.22 -17.64
CA THR A 596 19.79 33.74 -17.36
C THR A 596 19.80 34.79 -16.26
N LEU A 597 20.62 34.62 -15.22
CA LEU A 597 20.78 35.63 -14.17
C LEU A 597 21.43 36.92 -14.69
N LYS A 598 22.26 36.88 -15.74
CA LYS A 598 22.76 38.12 -16.37
C LYS A 598 21.68 38.89 -17.14
N SER A 599 20.56 38.25 -17.50
CA SER A 599 19.45 38.91 -18.20
C SER A 599 18.58 39.75 -17.26
N HIS A 600 18.08 40.89 -17.74
CA HIS A 600 17.24 41.81 -16.97
C HIS A 600 15.75 41.43 -17.10
N HIS A 601 15.37 40.27 -16.57
CA HIS A 601 13.97 39.81 -16.52
C HIS A 601 13.31 40.17 -15.17
N PRO A 602 12.01 40.51 -15.12
CA PRO A 602 11.29 40.74 -13.86
C PRO A 602 11.51 39.61 -12.84
N GLY A 603 11.64 39.96 -11.56
CA GLY A 603 11.92 39.00 -10.48
C GLY A 603 13.39 38.55 -10.36
N HIS A 604 14.33 39.21 -11.07
CA HIS A 604 15.76 38.86 -11.05
C HIS A 604 16.38 38.74 -9.64
N ALA A 605 16.04 39.63 -8.71
CA ALA A 605 16.56 39.57 -7.34
C ALA A 605 16.15 38.27 -6.63
N GLN A 606 14.87 37.92 -6.72
CA GLN A 606 14.34 36.67 -6.16
C GLN A 606 15.00 35.44 -6.81
N ALA A 607 15.18 35.46 -8.14
CA ALA A 607 15.87 34.37 -8.85
C ALA A 607 17.34 34.21 -8.42
N ARG A 608 18.03 35.30 -8.11
CA ARG A 608 19.40 35.26 -7.57
C ARG A 608 19.44 34.60 -6.21
N ASP A 609 18.50 34.92 -5.34
CA ASP A 609 18.41 34.31 -4.02
C ASP A 609 18.02 32.82 -4.11
N LEU A 610 17.11 32.45 -5.01
CA LEU A 610 16.78 31.04 -5.31
C LEU A 610 17.99 30.26 -5.83
N ALA A 611 18.79 30.85 -6.72
CA ALA A 611 20.00 30.24 -7.24
C ALA A 611 21.03 30.03 -6.12
N GLN A 612 21.25 31.04 -5.29
CA GLN A 612 22.15 30.92 -4.13
C GLN A 612 21.70 29.82 -3.17
N LEU A 613 20.40 29.75 -2.88
CA LEU A 613 19.80 28.71 -2.06
C LEU A 613 20.02 27.31 -2.67
N LEU A 614 19.77 27.16 -3.97
CA LEU A 614 19.99 25.91 -4.70
C LEU A 614 21.46 25.47 -4.61
N PHE A 615 22.42 26.40 -4.80
CA PHE A 615 23.84 26.08 -4.70
C PHE A 615 24.20 25.61 -3.30
N SER A 616 23.76 26.32 -2.26
CA SER A 616 23.97 25.90 -0.88
C SER A 616 23.36 24.53 -0.58
N LEU A 617 22.18 24.19 -1.13
CA LEU A 617 21.59 22.86 -1.00
C LEU A 617 22.42 21.78 -1.71
N THR A 618 22.94 22.05 -2.92
CA THR A 618 23.80 21.09 -3.64
C THR A 618 25.17 20.91 -2.99
N GLU A 619 25.65 21.90 -2.23
CA GLU A 619 26.88 21.80 -1.42
C GLU A 619 26.68 20.83 -0.24
N LEU A 620 25.47 20.73 0.31
CA LEU A 620 25.11 19.75 1.35
C LEU A 620 24.91 18.33 0.83
N TYR A 621 24.84 18.12 -0.48
CA TYR A 621 24.51 16.82 -1.06
C TYR A 621 25.40 15.65 -0.59
N PRO A 622 26.74 15.80 -0.46
CA PRO A 622 27.58 14.71 0.03
C PRO A 622 27.24 14.28 1.47
N ASP A 623 26.93 15.23 2.35
CA ASP A 623 26.50 14.95 3.72
C ASP A 623 25.08 14.34 3.75
N TYR A 624 24.19 14.76 2.84
CA TYR A 624 22.87 14.16 2.63
C TYR A 624 22.95 12.69 2.14
N GLU A 625 23.79 12.40 1.14
CA GLU A 625 23.97 11.05 0.59
C GLU A 625 24.51 10.09 1.66
N ARG A 626 25.43 10.58 2.50
CA ARG A 626 25.97 9.84 3.66
C ARG A 626 24.94 9.62 4.76
N LEU A 627 24.04 10.57 5.01
CA LEU A 627 22.94 10.37 5.95
C LEU A 627 21.94 9.32 5.44
N ARG A 628 21.66 9.32 4.14
CA ARG A 628 20.81 8.29 3.51
C ARG A 628 21.43 6.90 3.62
N GLU A 629 22.74 6.81 3.39
CA GLU A 629 23.49 5.57 3.59
C GLU A 629 23.38 5.07 5.04
N SER A 630 23.62 5.93 6.03
CA SER A 630 23.53 5.54 7.44
C SER A 630 22.11 5.13 7.85
N GLN A 631 21.07 5.77 7.30
CA GLN A 631 19.67 5.39 7.54
C GLN A 631 19.38 3.95 7.07
N LEU A 632 19.90 3.57 5.89
CA LEU A 632 19.75 2.23 5.34
C LEU A 632 20.57 1.20 6.13
N LEU A 633 21.79 1.56 6.56
CA LEU A 633 22.63 0.69 7.39
C LEU A 633 21.98 0.37 8.75
N VAL A 634 21.35 1.35 9.41
CA VAL A 634 20.57 1.11 10.64
C VAL A 634 19.51 0.03 10.41
N LYS A 635 18.79 0.08 9.29
CA LYS A 635 17.74 -0.89 8.96
C LYS A 635 18.30 -2.30 8.76
N GLU A 636 19.40 -2.45 8.04
CA GLU A 636 20.01 -3.76 7.80
C GLU A 636 20.65 -4.34 9.06
N TYR A 637 21.43 -3.57 9.82
CA TYR A 637 22.05 -4.08 11.05
C TYR A 637 21.02 -4.41 12.14
N ASN A 638 19.95 -3.64 12.26
CA ASN A 638 18.83 -3.99 13.15
C ASN A 638 18.15 -5.30 12.71
N SER A 639 18.07 -5.56 11.41
CA SER A 639 17.52 -6.80 10.88
C SER A 639 18.46 -7.98 11.11
N LEU A 640 19.76 -7.79 10.88
CA LEU A 640 20.81 -8.77 11.14
C LEU A 640 20.89 -9.13 12.63
N HIS A 641 20.82 -8.15 13.53
CA HIS A 641 20.78 -8.37 14.97
C HIS A 641 19.55 -9.16 15.39
N ARG A 642 18.37 -8.87 14.83
CA ARG A 642 17.15 -9.66 15.09
C ARG A 642 17.26 -11.11 14.63
N LEU A 643 18.05 -11.39 13.59
CA LEU A 643 18.24 -12.74 13.07
C LEU A 643 19.31 -13.53 13.83
N GLN A 644 20.45 -12.92 14.14
CA GLN A 644 21.61 -13.62 14.74
C GLN A 644 21.70 -13.48 16.27
N GLY A 645 21.21 -12.37 16.84
CA GLY A 645 21.24 -12.12 18.30
C GLY A 645 22.63 -12.03 18.93
N SER A 646 23.70 -11.84 18.15
CA SER A 646 25.09 -11.83 18.65
C SER A 646 25.49 -10.47 19.24
N MET A 647 26.50 -10.47 20.12
CA MET A 647 27.05 -9.23 20.70
C MET A 647 27.65 -8.30 19.62
N GLN A 648 28.27 -8.88 18.59
CA GLN A 648 28.85 -8.14 17.46
C GLN A 648 27.76 -7.44 16.63
N THR A 649 26.65 -8.12 16.33
CA THR A 649 25.53 -7.51 15.59
C THR A 649 24.80 -6.46 16.42
N HIS A 650 24.74 -6.62 17.75
CA HIS A 650 24.26 -5.59 18.67
C HIS A 650 25.14 -4.33 18.63
N GLN A 651 26.47 -4.51 18.66
CA GLN A 651 27.42 -3.39 18.54
C GLN A 651 27.23 -2.65 17.21
N LEU A 652 27.19 -3.37 16.07
CA LEU A 652 26.96 -2.78 14.74
C LEU A 652 25.66 -1.98 14.66
N SER A 653 24.56 -2.56 15.17
CA SER A 653 23.26 -1.88 15.28
C SER A 653 23.37 -0.59 16.10
N HIS A 654 24.05 -0.65 17.25
CA HIS A 654 24.25 0.50 18.14
C HIS A 654 25.12 1.60 17.48
N TYR A 655 26.23 1.21 16.84
CA TYR A 655 27.10 2.14 16.12
C TYR A 655 26.39 2.84 14.97
N ALA A 656 25.60 2.10 14.18
CA ALA A 656 24.84 2.69 13.08
C ALA A 656 23.79 3.69 13.56
N LEU A 657 23.12 3.42 14.69
CA LEU A 657 22.18 4.36 15.30
C LEU A 657 22.88 5.63 15.79
N LEU A 658 24.08 5.51 16.36
CA LEU A 658 24.89 6.66 16.80
C LEU A 658 25.40 7.49 15.60
N ASP A 659 25.87 6.82 14.56
CA ASP A 659 26.35 7.45 13.32
C ASP A 659 25.21 8.20 12.61
N PHE A 660 24.03 7.58 12.49
CA PHE A 660 22.83 8.23 11.95
C PHE A 660 22.48 9.52 12.71
N ARG A 661 22.48 9.47 14.05
CA ARG A 661 22.20 10.65 14.88
C ARG A 661 23.24 11.75 14.68
N THR A 662 24.52 11.38 14.69
CA THR A 662 25.64 12.32 14.53
C THR A 662 25.58 13.01 13.16
N ARG A 663 25.31 12.25 12.09
CA ARG A 663 25.14 12.79 10.73
C ARG A 663 23.92 13.68 10.62
N THR A 664 22.80 13.27 11.23
CA THR A 664 21.57 14.07 11.26
C THR A 664 21.83 15.44 11.90
N GLN A 665 22.42 15.46 13.10
CA GLN A 665 22.72 16.70 13.81
C GLN A 665 23.70 17.59 13.03
N ARG A 666 24.74 16.99 12.44
CA ARG A 666 25.70 17.72 11.60
C ARG A 666 25.02 18.37 10.40
N LEU A 667 24.21 17.61 9.65
CA LEU A 667 23.55 18.09 8.44
C LEU A 667 22.51 19.18 8.77
N VAL A 668 21.71 18.99 9.82
CA VAL A 668 20.73 20.00 10.27
C VAL A 668 21.44 21.28 10.70
N LYS A 669 22.56 21.19 11.45
CA LYS A 669 23.35 22.36 11.86
C LYS A 669 23.93 23.12 10.66
N GLN A 670 24.43 22.42 9.65
CA GLN A 670 24.89 23.06 8.41
C GLN A 670 23.71 23.73 7.69
N ALA A 671 22.54 23.07 7.65
CA ALA A 671 21.33 23.61 7.02
C ALA A 671 20.75 24.83 7.74
N GLU A 672 20.98 25.01 9.05
CA GLU A 672 20.58 26.21 9.79
C GLU A 672 21.29 27.48 9.31
N ALA A 673 22.52 27.35 8.81
CA ALA A 673 23.27 28.47 8.26
C ALA A 673 22.72 28.95 6.90
N ILE A 674 21.88 28.15 6.24
CA ILE A 674 21.32 28.44 4.92
C ILE A 674 19.97 29.17 5.11
N LYS A 675 20.01 30.49 4.99
CA LYS A 675 18.81 31.34 5.02
C LYS A 675 17.89 31.07 3.83
N GLN A 676 16.58 31.11 4.05
CA GLN A 676 15.58 30.87 3.02
C GLN A 676 14.29 31.64 3.33
N TYR A 677 13.46 31.86 2.31
CA TYR A 677 12.22 32.66 2.42
C TYR A 677 11.03 32.02 1.69
N ILE A 678 11.21 30.81 1.16
CA ILE A 678 10.24 30.11 0.31
C ILE A 678 9.38 29.09 1.08
N LEU A 679 9.84 28.66 2.25
CA LEU A 679 9.20 27.68 3.11
C LEU A 679 9.03 28.26 4.54
N PRO A 680 8.19 27.66 5.39
CA PRO A 680 8.08 28.05 6.80
C PRO A 680 9.42 27.95 7.55
N GLY A 681 9.82 29.03 8.23
CA GLY A 681 11.10 29.14 8.96
C GLY A 681 12.12 30.06 8.28
N GLU A 682 13.08 30.61 9.03
CA GLU A 682 14.05 31.59 8.48
C GLU A 682 15.27 30.94 7.78
N SER A 683 15.44 29.63 7.94
CA SER A 683 16.52 28.83 7.34
C SER A 683 16.02 27.43 6.97
N ILE A 684 16.79 26.72 6.14
CA ILE A 684 16.48 25.32 5.80
C ILE A 684 16.50 24.45 7.07
N GLY A 685 17.47 24.64 7.96
CA GLY A 685 17.49 23.98 9.26
C GLY A 685 16.27 24.31 10.12
N GLY A 686 15.83 25.58 10.12
CA GLY A 686 14.61 26.01 10.80
C GLY A 686 13.35 25.33 10.27
N TYR A 687 13.21 25.21 8.94
CA TYR A 687 12.13 24.46 8.31
C TYR A 687 12.13 22.99 8.73
N LEU A 688 13.30 22.34 8.67
CA LEU A 688 13.44 20.92 9.03
C LEU A 688 13.09 20.68 10.50
N LYS A 689 13.46 21.59 11.40
CA LYS A 689 13.09 21.54 12.82
C LYS A 689 11.59 21.73 13.06
N GLN A 690 10.93 22.60 12.31
CA GLN A 690 9.47 22.75 12.40
C GLN A 690 8.74 21.48 11.95
N GLN A 691 9.20 20.84 10.87
CA GLN A 691 8.63 19.57 10.39
C GLN A 691 8.98 18.39 11.32
N HIS A 692 10.14 18.45 11.99
CA HIS A 692 10.64 17.40 12.87
C HIS A 692 11.10 17.98 14.23
N PRO A 693 10.18 18.27 15.16
CA PRO A 693 10.50 18.90 16.45
C PRO A 693 11.47 18.09 17.34
N TYR A 694 11.59 16.78 17.09
CA TYR A 694 12.43 15.88 17.86
C TYR A 694 13.93 15.96 17.53
N LEU A 695 14.32 16.75 16.51
CA LEU A 695 15.72 16.97 16.14
C LEU A 695 16.54 17.69 17.22
N GLU A 696 15.89 18.36 18.18
CA GLU A 696 16.56 19.07 19.29
C GLU A 696 16.82 18.20 20.53
N ALA A 697 16.24 17.00 20.60
CA ALA A 697 16.42 16.13 21.75
C ALA A 697 17.84 15.51 21.74
N GLU A 698 18.79 16.12 22.44
CA GLU A 698 20.11 15.51 22.73
C GLU A 698 20.00 14.34 23.73
N ALA A 699 18.99 14.37 24.61
CA ALA A 699 18.71 13.32 25.57
C ALA A 699 17.52 12.44 25.11
N GLY A 700 17.81 11.20 24.70
CA GLY A 700 16.79 10.23 24.30
C GLY A 700 17.39 8.93 23.76
N PRO A 701 16.65 7.80 23.77
CA PRO A 701 17.11 6.54 23.17
C PRO A 701 17.40 6.69 21.67
N LEU A 702 18.54 6.16 21.19
CA LEU A 702 18.96 6.32 19.78
C LEU A 702 17.94 5.77 18.78
N LEU A 703 17.26 4.66 19.13
CA LEU A 703 16.24 4.05 18.28
C LEU A 703 14.99 4.95 18.15
N ASP A 704 14.61 5.65 19.21
CA ASP A 704 13.48 6.59 19.19
C ASP A 704 13.80 7.80 18.31
N PHE A 705 15.04 8.32 18.40
CA PHE A 705 15.52 9.37 17.51
C PHE A 705 15.45 8.95 16.03
N TYR A 706 15.91 7.74 15.70
CA TYR A 706 15.83 7.20 14.34
C TYR A 706 14.38 7.09 13.84
N GLN A 707 13.50 6.48 14.64
CA GLN A 707 12.08 6.28 14.28
C GLN A 707 11.33 7.60 14.05
N LYS A 708 11.65 8.64 14.83
CA LYS A 708 11.03 9.96 14.71
C LYS A 708 11.61 10.83 13.59
N SER A 709 12.72 10.41 12.97
CA SER A 709 13.42 11.15 11.92
C SER A 709 13.23 10.54 10.52
N ASP A 710 12.29 9.62 10.34
CA ASP A 710 12.11 8.83 9.11
C ASP A 710 11.86 9.70 7.86
N ALA A 711 11.08 10.77 8.01
CA ALA A 711 10.72 11.69 6.92
C ALA A 711 11.73 12.86 6.72
N LEU A 712 12.86 12.87 7.44
CA LEU A 712 13.83 13.97 7.34
C LEU A 712 14.45 14.09 5.93
N LEU A 713 14.85 12.96 5.33
CA LEU A 713 15.44 12.96 4.00
C LEU A 713 14.43 13.37 2.92
N GLU A 714 13.14 13.05 3.13
CA GLU A 714 12.04 13.49 2.27
C GLU A 714 11.87 15.00 2.34
N ALA A 715 11.92 15.58 3.54
CA ALA A 715 11.86 17.03 3.72
C ALA A 715 13.04 17.77 3.05
N PHE A 716 14.27 17.23 3.14
CA PHE A 716 15.43 17.77 2.40
C PHE A 716 15.25 17.68 0.88
N THR A 717 14.78 16.52 0.39
CA THR A 717 14.52 16.30 -1.04
C THR A 717 13.46 17.26 -1.56
N TYR A 718 12.42 17.52 -0.76
CA TYR A 718 11.38 18.48 -1.06
C TYR A 718 11.95 19.90 -1.18
N CYS A 719 12.76 20.37 -0.21
CA CYS A 719 13.42 21.68 -0.28
C CYS A 719 14.23 21.85 -1.57
N TYR A 720 15.01 20.84 -1.93
CA TYR A 720 15.82 20.83 -3.15
C TYR A 720 14.96 20.90 -4.42
N ARG A 721 13.97 20.00 -4.55
CA ARG A 721 13.06 19.95 -5.71
C ARG A 721 12.27 21.25 -5.87
N TYR A 722 11.71 21.75 -4.78
CA TYR A 722 10.91 22.97 -4.77
C TYR A 722 11.73 24.20 -5.17
N THR A 723 12.91 24.39 -4.57
CA THR A 723 13.82 25.49 -4.91
C THR A 723 14.23 25.44 -6.37
N PHE A 724 14.61 24.26 -6.86
CA PHE A 724 15.08 24.09 -8.23
C PHE A 724 13.95 24.32 -9.24
N ASN A 725 12.74 23.82 -8.97
CA ASN A 725 11.61 24.01 -9.87
C ASN A 725 11.18 25.48 -9.98
N LEU A 726 11.19 26.24 -8.87
CA LEU A 726 10.93 27.69 -8.89
C LEU A 726 11.98 28.44 -9.72
N LEU A 727 13.26 28.10 -9.56
CA LEU A 727 14.33 28.69 -10.35
C LEU A 727 14.21 28.31 -11.84
N ALA A 728 13.94 27.04 -12.14
CA ALA A 728 13.78 26.54 -13.50
C ALA A 728 12.62 27.21 -14.23
N LYS A 729 11.50 27.46 -13.53
CA LYS A 729 10.38 28.23 -14.05
C LYS A 729 10.82 29.64 -14.48
N TRP A 730 11.49 30.36 -13.58
CA TRP A 730 11.97 31.71 -13.88
C TRP A 730 12.99 31.70 -15.03
N CYS A 731 13.92 30.76 -15.05
CA CYS A 731 14.88 30.61 -16.15
C CYS A 731 14.17 30.37 -17.49
N LEU A 732 13.14 29.52 -17.55
CA LEU A 732 12.37 29.29 -18.77
C LEU A 732 11.65 30.56 -19.26
N GLU A 733 11.08 31.35 -18.34
CA GLU A 733 10.42 32.62 -18.67
C GLU A 733 11.42 33.66 -19.20
N ALA A 734 12.57 33.82 -18.53
CA ALA A 734 13.64 34.71 -18.96
C ALA A 734 14.23 34.31 -20.33
N GLU A 735 14.35 33.01 -20.59
CA GLU A 735 14.81 32.49 -21.88
C GLU A 735 13.79 32.74 -23.00
N ALA A 736 12.50 32.61 -22.71
CA ALA A 736 11.44 32.88 -23.68
C ALA A 736 11.39 34.37 -24.05
N ALA A 737 11.52 35.26 -23.07
CA ALA A 737 11.54 36.71 -23.27
C ALA A 737 12.74 37.21 -24.10
N LYS A 738 13.82 36.45 -24.20
CA LYS A 738 15.01 36.76 -25.01
C LYS A 738 14.90 36.26 -26.46
N ARG A 739 13.96 35.34 -26.74
CA ARG A 739 13.70 34.80 -28.09
C ARG A 739 12.64 35.60 -28.85
N LEU A 740 11.81 36.35 -28.13
CA LEU A 740 10.93 37.40 -28.65
C LEU A 740 11.73 38.70 -28.80
#